data_AF-A0A8H8P1D8-F1
#
_entry.id   AF-A0A8H8P1D8-F1
#
_cell.length_a   1.000
_cell.length_b   1.000
_cell.length_c   1.000
_cell.angle_alpha   90.00
_cell.angle_beta   90.00
_cell.angle_gamma   90.00
#
_symmetry.space_group_name_H-M   'P 1'
#
loop_
_entity.id
_entity.type
_entity.pdbx_description
1 polymer ?
#
loop_
_entity_poly.entity_id
_entity_poly.type
_entity_poly.pdbx_seq_one_letter_code
_entity_poly.pdbx_strand_id
1 'polypeptide(L)'
;MVQSHYTIVACALLAISPALVTAQSGLRGLHRLAKAKGRYFGTATDQLWTNTDSAYLALTGNSSEFGVNTPGNQQKWDATEKTRNVFSFTNADYQVAWAKNHSQAILWHSQLPSWVSSGGFDNATLISIMQNHISKVAGHFKGQLYAWDVVNEAFEENGSYRNSVFYNTIGPAFIPIALRAARAADPTAKLYLNDYNTDWRGSKSDAYYNLAKSLLAQGVPLDGIGFQGHLIVNSFERTVQENFKRFADLGLEIAITELDIRMTLPATEKLLQDQAENYAYIVKSCLAISKCVGITTWDTSDDYSWIPSVNPGQGAALLFDGNKKPKPAYYSVADALAAATVSSDRTNLAHISANILGALFKLYSIQLHTFFPIIPQLMVFSNKKLALSVLAAVAVQTVQGVAVWGQCGGSNWMGGTTCDAGSYCKYQNDYYSQCVPGTASTTAGATGTTSIASTTTTSSAATATATGLRGLHALAKAKGRYFGTATDQLWNNNDAAYLAITGNNWVKSVNEFGANTPGNQQKWDATEKTRNVFTYTNGDYQVAWAKNHSQIVRGHTLVWHSQLASWVSSGGFDNATLVSIVQNHIANVAGHYKGQVYAWDVVNEMFNEDGTWRTSVFYNTIGPSYVAIALRAARAADPTAKLYLNDYNIEWTGAKSDAMYNLAKDLLAQGVPLDGIGFQGHLIVNSFYRTFQANFERFAALGLDVALTELDIRYALPATDALITAQAENYKYVTNACLAVSRCVGITVWDTSDDYSWVPSTFPGQGEALLFDKNKQPKPAYYSVADALAAATVKGTWA
;
A
#
# COMPACT_ATOMS: atom_id res chain seq x y z
N MET A 1 43.40 7.59 49.34
CA MET A 1 42.27 6.86 49.95
C MET A 1 40.97 7.55 49.49
N VAL A 2 40.34 7.35 48.33
CA VAL A 2 40.33 6.29 47.30
C VAL A 2 40.14 4.90 47.88
N GLN A 3 38.92 4.58 48.31
CA GLN A 3 38.24 3.31 48.05
C GLN A 3 36.89 3.27 48.79
N SER A 4 35.94 2.62 48.14
CA SER A 4 34.70 2.10 48.72
C SER A 4 33.62 3.14 49.03
N HIS A 5 32.83 3.50 48.01
CA HIS A 5 31.35 3.57 48.07
C HIS A 5 30.71 3.64 46.65
N TYR A 6 31.35 3.02 45.65
CA TYR A 6 30.76 2.76 44.33
C TYR A 6 30.70 1.24 44.09
N THR A 7 29.86 0.53 44.84
CA THR A 7 29.62 -0.92 44.59
C THR A 7 28.21 -1.39 44.96
N ILE A 8 27.23 -0.50 45.16
CA ILE A 8 25.82 -0.89 45.33
C ILE A 8 24.89 0.10 44.60
N VAL A 9 25.20 0.42 43.34
CA VAL A 9 24.22 0.97 42.36
C VAL A 9 24.49 0.43 40.95
N ALA A 10 25.65 -0.18 40.69
CA ALA A 10 26.02 -0.73 39.37
C ALA A 10 25.62 -2.21 39.15
N CYS A 11 24.87 -2.84 40.05
CA CYS A 11 24.38 -4.23 39.89
C CYS A 11 22.86 -4.36 39.67
N ALA A 12 22.12 -3.26 39.49
CA ALA A 12 20.67 -3.31 39.21
C ALA A 12 20.27 -2.77 37.83
N LEU A 13 21.23 -2.35 36.98
CA LEU A 13 20.97 -1.76 35.66
C LEU A 13 21.73 -2.42 34.50
N LEU A 14 22.33 -3.60 34.72
CA LEU A 14 23.04 -4.38 33.69
C LEU A 14 22.51 -5.83 33.55
N ALA A 15 21.24 -6.06 33.88
CA ALA A 15 20.56 -7.34 33.66
C ALA A 15 19.25 -7.20 32.87
N ILE A 16 19.13 -6.18 32.02
CA ILE A 16 17.98 -6.05 31.10
C ILE A 16 18.48 -5.84 29.67
N SER A 17 18.96 -6.93 29.08
CA SER A 17 18.86 -7.30 27.65
C SER A 17 19.41 -8.74 27.55
N PRO A 18 18.68 -9.74 27.03
CA PRO A 18 17.54 -9.69 26.11
C PRO A 18 16.29 -10.37 26.71
N ALA A 19 15.41 -9.59 27.34
CA ALA A 19 14.06 -10.04 27.72
C ALA A 19 12.96 -9.15 27.12
N LEU A 20 13.29 -8.43 26.03
CA LEU A 20 12.36 -7.63 25.24
C LEU A 20 12.42 -7.98 23.74
N VAL A 21 12.75 -9.25 23.44
CA VAL A 21 12.43 -9.92 22.17
C VAL A 21 11.74 -11.27 22.46
N THR A 22 10.96 -11.34 23.53
CA THR A 22 10.14 -12.51 23.88
C THR A 22 8.84 -12.09 24.56
N ALA A 23 7.93 -11.47 23.80
CA ALA A 23 6.50 -11.49 24.08
C ALA A 23 5.69 -10.88 22.92
N GLN A 24 5.41 -11.69 21.90
CA GLN A 24 4.03 -11.75 21.41
C GLN A 24 3.67 -13.18 20.99
N SER A 25 3.95 -14.14 21.87
CA SER A 25 3.67 -15.56 21.65
C SER A 25 2.21 -15.96 21.92
N GLY A 26 1.30 -14.99 21.94
CA GLY A 26 -0.12 -15.20 22.25
C GLY A 26 -1.03 -14.72 21.13
N LEU A 27 -2.18 -15.39 20.99
CA LEU A 27 -3.22 -14.97 20.07
C LEU A 27 -3.74 -13.56 20.43
N ARG A 28 -3.96 -12.73 19.40
CA ARG A 28 -4.32 -11.31 19.50
C ARG A 28 -5.81 -11.04 19.40
N GLY A 29 -6.66 -12.06 19.30
CA GLY A 29 -8.11 -11.92 19.23
C GLY A 29 -8.57 -11.24 17.95
N LEU A 30 -8.59 -11.96 16.82
CA LEU A 30 -9.03 -11.40 15.54
C LEU A 30 -10.45 -10.81 15.62
N HIS A 31 -11.42 -11.53 16.17
CA HIS A 31 -12.77 -11.01 16.36
C HIS A 31 -12.79 -9.81 17.30
N ARG A 32 -12.03 -9.81 18.39
CA ARG A 32 -11.92 -8.65 19.28
C ARG A 32 -11.44 -7.40 18.53
N LEU A 33 -10.43 -7.56 17.67
CA LEU A 33 -9.88 -6.46 16.86
C LEU A 33 -10.88 -5.99 15.80
N ALA A 34 -11.53 -6.92 15.09
CA ALA A 34 -12.59 -6.60 14.12
C ALA A 34 -13.77 -5.89 14.79
N LYS A 35 -14.20 -6.35 15.95
CA LYS A 35 -15.31 -5.78 16.72
C LYS A 35 -15.03 -4.34 17.15
N ALA A 36 -13.78 -4.00 17.46
CA ALA A 36 -13.38 -2.62 17.74
C ALA A 36 -13.56 -1.67 16.53
N LYS A 37 -13.69 -2.22 15.31
CA LYS A 37 -14.01 -1.50 14.07
C LYS A 37 -15.47 -1.65 13.63
N GLY A 38 -16.33 -2.21 14.48
CA GLY A 38 -17.72 -2.49 14.12
C GLY A 38 -17.84 -3.57 13.05
N ARG A 39 -16.95 -4.57 13.06
CA ARG A 39 -16.95 -5.73 12.16
C ARG A 39 -16.98 -7.02 12.95
N TYR A 40 -17.42 -8.11 12.36
CA TYR A 40 -17.12 -9.44 12.89
C TYR A 40 -15.89 -10.07 12.21
N PHE A 41 -15.31 -11.05 12.90
CA PHE A 41 -14.36 -11.99 12.33
C PHE A 41 -14.87 -13.38 12.73
N GLY A 42 -14.99 -14.29 11.78
CA GLY A 42 -15.61 -15.59 11.97
C GLY A 42 -14.84 -16.71 11.31
N THR A 43 -15.34 -17.93 11.49
CA THR A 43 -14.81 -19.14 10.86
C THR A 43 -15.96 -20.07 10.50
N ALA A 44 -15.81 -20.81 9.41
CA ALA A 44 -16.70 -21.92 9.08
C ALA A 44 -16.25 -23.18 9.81
N THR A 45 -17.18 -24.10 10.07
CA THR A 45 -16.84 -25.40 10.68
C THR A 45 -17.77 -26.48 10.21
N ASP A 46 -17.25 -27.70 10.20
CA ASP A 46 -18.00 -28.92 9.99
C ASP A 46 -17.86 -29.90 11.16
N GLN A 47 -18.86 -30.77 11.33
CA GLN A 47 -18.80 -31.95 12.20
C GLN A 47 -18.44 -31.69 13.68
N LEU A 48 -18.79 -30.51 14.22
CA LEU A 48 -18.47 -30.12 15.60
C LEU A 48 -18.94 -31.14 16.66
N TRP A 49 -20.09 -31.80 16.46
CA TRP A 49 -20.69 -32.74 17.42
C TRP A 49 -19.95 -34.09 17.52
N THR A 50 -19.11 -34.42 16.55
CA THR A 50 -18.31 -35.66 16.51
C THR A 50 -16.81 -35.41 16.62
N ASN A 51 -16.37 -34.14 16.59
CA ASN A 51 -14.96 -33.80 16.63
C ASN A 51 -14.40 -34.02 18.06
N THR A 52 -13.27 -34.71 18.16
CA THR A 52 -12.58 -35.01 19.44
C THR A 52 -11.24 -34.30 19.58
N ASP A 53 -10.82 -33.50 18.59
CA ASP A 53 -9.63 -32.66 18.65
C ASP A 53 -9.88 -31.48 19.58
N SER A 54 -9.52 -31.66 20.85
CA SER A 54 -9.67 -30.63 21.88
C SER A 54 -8.94 -29.32 21.56
N ALA A 55 -7.83 -29.36 20.80
CA ALA A 55 -7.08 -28.15 20.45
C ALA A 55 -7.81 -27.37 19.35
N TYR A 56 -8.34 -28.05 18.34
CA TYR A 56 -9.23 -27.45 17.35
C TYR A 56 -10.45 -26.82 18.03
N LEU A 57 -11.18 -27.58 18.84
CA LEU A 57 -12.40 -27.10 19.51
C LEU A 57 -12.13 -25.90 20.42
N ALA A 58 -11.01 -25.88 21.13
CA ALA A 58 -10.62 -24.75 21.98
C ALA A 58 -10.27 -23.49 21.16
N LEU A 59 -9.58 -23.64 20.03
CA LEU A 59 -9.24 -22.53 19.14
C LEU A 59 -10.49 -21.97 18.46
N THR A 60 -11.27 -22.84 17.83
CA THR A 60 -12.51 -22.49 17.12
C THR A 60 -13.52 -21.86 18.08
N GLY A 61 -13.63 -22.38 19.31
CA GLY A 61 -14.53 -21.86 20.36
C GLY A 61 -14.04 -20.59 21.05
N ASN A 62 -12.86 -20.08 20.69
CA ASN A 62 -12.33 -18.86 21.26
C ASN A 62 -13.07 -17.63 20.70
N SER A 63 -14.04 -17.14 21.47
CA SER A 63 -14.84 -15.95 21.12
C SER A 63 -14.03 -14.66 20.92
N SER A 64 -12.76 -14.60 21.35
CA SER A 64 -11.88 -13.47 21.02
C SER A 64 -11.33 -13.58 19.60
N GLU A 65 -11.16 -14.79 19.06
CA GLU A 65 -10.71 -15.03 17.68
C GLU A 65 -11.87 -15.03 16.70
N PHE A 66 -12.96 -15.73 17.03
CA PHE A 66 -14.12 -15.93 16.16
C PHE A 66 -15.42 -15.58 16.88
N GLY A 67 -16.12 -14.57 16.38
CA GLY A 67 -17.42 -14.14 16.91
C GLY A 67 -18.63 -14.61 16.11
N VAL A 68 -18.37 -15.24 14.97
CA VAL A 68 -19.35 -15.80 14.04
C VAL A 68 -18.89 -17.20 13.65
N ASN A 69 -19.84 -18.14 13.62
CA ASN A 69 -19.63 -19.45 13.04
C ASN A 69 -20.56 -19.66 11.84
N THR A 70 -20.05 -20.25 10.77
CA THR A 70 -20.82 -20.65 9.58
C THR A 70 -20.86 -22.18 9.46
N PRO A 71 -22.05 -22.81 9.39
CA PRO A 71 -22.18 -24.24 9.10
C PRO A 71 -21.71 -24.60 7.69
N GLY A 72 -20.64 -25.40 7.59
CA GLY A 72 -20.08 -25.79 6.30
C GLY A 72 -21.00 -26.67 5.47
N ASN A 73 -21.79 -27.56 6.11
CA ASN A 73 -22.64 -28.51 5.39
C ASN A 73 -24.04 -28.76 6.00
N GLN A 74 -24.26 -28.40 7.26
CA GLN A 74 -25.37 -28.91 8.08
C GLN A 74 -26.69 -28.21 7.79
N GLN A 75 -26.63 -27.03 7.14
CA GLN A 75 -27.79 -26.25 6.76
C GLN A 75 -28.08 -26.30 5.25
N LYS A 76 -27.29 -27.05 4.48
CA LYS A 76 -27.55 -27.30 3.06
C LYS A 76 -28.79 -28.18 2.87
N TRP A 77 -29.39 -28.14 1.68
CA TRP A 77 -30.66 -28.81 1.40
C TRP A 77 -30.59 -30.33 1.68
N ASP A 78 -29.57 -31.04 1.20
CA ASP A 78 -29.46 -32.50 1.45
C ASP A 78 -29.35 -32.87 2.93
N ALA A 79 -28.80 -31.97 3.77
CA ALA A 79 -28.70 -32.20 5.21
C ALA A 79 -30.04 -31.96 5.92
N THR A 80 -30.79 -30.96 5.48
CA THR A 80 -32.01 -30.51 6.17
C THR A 80 -33.29 -31.15 5.63
N GLU A 81 -33.31 -31.63 4.39
CA GLU A 81 -34.48 -32.26 3.75
C GLU A 81 -34.07 -33.36 2.75
N LYS A 82 -33.33 -34.36 3.24
CA LYS A 82 -32.86 -35.50 2.44
C LYS A 82 -33.99 -36.26 1.72
N THR A 83 -35.18 -36.32 2.32
CA THR A 83 -36.39 -36.90 1.72
C THR A 83 -37.48 -35.84 1.70
N ARG A 84 -38.20 -35.72 0.59
CA ARG A 84 -39.22 -34.68 0.38
C ARG A 84 -40.18 -34.59 1.58
N ASN A 85 -40.29 -33.39 2.14
CA ASN A 85 -41.10 -33.06 3.32
C ASN A 85 -40.71 -33.75 4.63
N VAL A 86 -39.53 -34.37 4.71
CA VAL A 86 -38.99 -34.96 5.95
C VAL A 86 -37.75 -34.14 6.35
N PHE A 87 -37.96 -33.22 7.29
CA PHE A 87 -36.92 -32.29 7.73
C PHE A 87 -36.15 -32.82 8.94
N SER A 88 -34.84 -32.60 8.96
CA SER A 88 -33.96 -32.91 10.08
C SER A 88 -33.06 -31.72 10.38
N PHE A 89 -33.10 -31.25 11.63
CA PHE A 89 -32.31 -30.09 12.07
C PHE A 89 -31.27 -30.40 13.13
N THR A 90 -31.19 -31.64 13.63
CA THR A 90 -30.37 -32.01 14.80
C THR A 90 -28.94 -31.47 14.78
N ASN A 91 -28.22 -31.65 13.66
CA ASN A 91 -26.82 -31.21 13.56
C ASN A 91 -26.71 -29.68 13.37
N ALA A 92 -27.64 -29.08 12.63
CA ALA A 92 -27.70 -27.64 12.45
C ALA A 92 -28.09 -26.93 13.76
N ASP A 93 -29.00 -27.49 14.54
CA ASP A 93 -29.39 -27.00 15.88
C ASP A 93 -28.22 -27.07 16.86
N TYR A 94 -27.46 -28.17 16.83
CA TYR A 94 -26.26 -28.29 17.64
C TYR A 94 -25.26 -27.17 17.35
N GLN A 95 -24.99 -26.92 16.07
CA GLN A 95 -24.06 -25.87 15.66
C GLN A 95 -24.62 -24.48 16.00
N VAL A 96 -25.93 -24.28 15.82
CA VAL A 96 -26.56 -23.01 16.16
C VAL A 96 -26.50 -22.73 17.66
N ALA A 97 -26.66 -23.75 18.50
CA ALA A 97 -26.54 -23.62 19.96
C ALA A 97 -25.09 -23.34 20.41
N TRP A 98 -24.09 -23.71 19.60
CA TRP A 98 -22.67 -23.57 19.94
C TRP A 98 -22.13 -22.15 19.71
N ALA A 99 -22.71 -21.35 18.81
CA ALA A 99 -22.24 -19.98 18.48
C ALA A 99 -23.36 -18.97 18.14
N LYS A 100 -23.02 -17.70 17.90
CA LYS A 100 -23.90 -16.73 17.21
C LYS A 100 -23.63 -16.82 15.71
N ASN A 101 -24.59 -17.23 14.88
CA ASN A 101 -24.27 -17.84 13.58
C ASN A 101 -24.60 -16.97 12.36
N HIS A 102 -23.81 -17.14 11.32
CA HIS A 102 -24.18 -16.89 9.93
C HIS A 102 -24.52 -18.23 9.28
N SER A 103 -25.45 -18.24 8.33
CA SER A 103 -26.06 -19.46 7.82
C SER A 103 -25.81 -19.64 6.33
N GLN A 104 -25.36 -20.82 5.91
CA GLN A 104 -25.01 -21.12 4.52
C GLN A 104 -25.44 -22.55 4.12
N ALA A 105 -26.04 -22.81 2.96
CA ALA A 105 -26.83 -21.94 2.09
C ALA A 105 -28.20 -22.61 1.89
N ILE A 106 -29.27 -21.83 1.74
CA ILE A 106 -30.63 -22.39 1.58
C ILE A 106 -30.79 -23.04 0.20
N LEU A 107 -30.31 -22.36 -0.85
CA LEU A 107 -30.32 -22.86 -2.22
C LEU A 107 -28.90 -22.92 -2.78
N TRP A 108 -28.45 -24.14 -3.07
CA TRP A 108 -27.19 -24.39 -3.75
C TRP A 108 -27.32 -25.60 -4.68
N HIS A 109 -26.82 -25.48 -5.90
CA HIS A 109 -26.99 -26.51 -6.93
C HIS A 109 -26.16 -27.78 -6.64
N SER A 110 -25.05 -27.67 -5.89
CA SER A 110 -24.05 -28.74 -5.77
C SER A 110 -24.36 -29.77 -4.68
N GLN A 111 -25.30 -29.49 -3.76
CA GLN A 111 -25.66 -30.40 -2.66
C GLN A 111 -27.17 -30.47 -2.46
N LEU A 112 -27.86 -30.88 -3.52
CA LEU A 112 -29.29 -31.14 -3.53
C LEU A 112 -29.60 -32.60 -3.19
N PRO A 113 -30.71 -32.89 -2.49
CA PRO A 113 -31.25 -34.23 -2.44
C PRO A 113 -31.51 -34.77 -3.86
N SER A 114 -31.25 -36.05 -4.08
CA SER A 114 -31.41 -36.67 -5.40
C SER A 114 -32.83 -36.54 -5.99
N TRP A 115 -33.85 -36.50 -5.12
CA TRP A 115 -35.24 -36.31 -5.52
C TRP A 115 -35.53 -34.90 -6.08
N VAL A 116 -34.69 -33.90 -5.75
CA VAL A 116 -34.75 -32.56 -6.32
C VAL A 116 -33.97 -32.52 -7.63
N SER A 117 -32.70 -32.96 -7.62
CA SER A 117 -31.80 -32.86 -8.78
C SER A 117 -32.30 -33.65 -9.99
N SER A 118 -33.00 -34.76 -9.75
CA SER A 118 -33.45 -35.70 -10.78
C SER A 118 -34.98 -35.81 -10.88
N GLY A 119 -35.71 -34.90 -10.22
CA GLY A 119 -37.17 -35.01 -10.05
C GLY A 119 -38.01 -34.66 -11.28
N GLY A 120 -37.44 -34.01 -12.30
CA GLY A 120 -38.13 -33.73 -13.57
C GLY A 120 -39.39 -32.86 -13.44
N PHE A 121 -39.42 -31.95 -12.47
CA PHE A 121 -40.59 -31.13 -12.15
C PHE A 121 -40.88 -30.06 -13.20
N ASP A 122 -42.16 -29.72 -13.36
CA ASP A 122 -42.56 -28.49 -14.05
C ASP A 122 -42.24 -27.23 -13.23
N ASN A 123 -42.35 -26.08 -13.88
CA ASN A 123 -42.03 -24.77 -13.32
C ASN A 123 -42.80 -24.47 -12.01
N ALA A 124 -44.12 -24.65 -12.01
CA ALA A 124 -44.96 -24.36 -10.85
C ALA A 124 -44.66 -25.29 -9.66
N THR A 125 -44.43 -26.58 -9.94
CA THR A 125 -44.11 -27.58 -8.94
C THR A 125 -42.76 -27.32 -8.30
N LEU A 126 -41.73 -26.99 -9.10
CA LEU A 126 -40.39 -26.70 -8.56
C LEU A 126 -40.39 -25.41 -7.72
N ILE A 127 -41.13 -24.38 -8.14
CA ILE A 127 -41.32 -23.16 -7.34
C ILE A 127 -41.93 -23.50 -5.98
N SER A 128 -43.00 -24.30 -5.94
CA SER A 128 -43.66 -24.70 -4.70
C SER A 128 -42.73 -25.50 -3.77
N ILE A 129 -41.95 -26.43 -4.33
CA ILE A 129 -40.95 -27.20 -3.59
C ILE A 129 -39.89 -26.26 -2.98
N MET A 130 -39.34 -25.35 -3.79
CA MET A 130 -38.33 -24.39 -3.37
C MET A 130 -38.86 -23.48 -2.24
N GLN A 131 -40.07 -22.94 -2.39
CA GLN A 131 -40.68 -22.08 -1.37
C GLN A 131 -40.97 -22.84 -0.07
N ASN A 132 -41.44 -24.08 -0.15
CA ASN A 132 -41.68 -24.92 1.03
C ASN A 132 -40.37 -25.17 1.78
N HIS A 133 -39.31 -25.57 1.08
CA HIS A 133 -38.00 -25.78 1.69
C HIS A 133 -37.49 -24.53 2.40
N ILE A 134 -37.44 -23.39 1.69
CA ILE A 134 -37.01 -22.10 2.26
C ILE A 134 -37.84 -21.74 3.49
N SER A 135 -39.16 -21.87 3.41
CA SER A 135 -40.07 -21.50 4.50
C SER A 135 -39.86 -22.37 5.75
N LYS A 136 -39.61 -23.67 5.57
CA LYS A 136 -39.37 -24.60 6.68
C LYS A 136 -38.01 -24.39 7.33
N VAL A 137 -36.95 -24.23 6.54
CA VAL A 137 -35.59 -24.03 7.04
C VAL A 137 -35.41 -22.65 7.66
N ALA A 138 -35.73 -21.57 6.93
CA ALA A 138 -35.61 -20.21 7.46
C ALA A 138 -36.60 -19.94 8.61
N GLY A 139 -37.78 -20.56 8.58
CA GLY A 139 -38.75 -20.49 9.66
C GLY A 139 -38.29 -21.17 10.94
N HIS A 140 -37.60 -22.31 10.85
CA HIS A 140 -37.05 -23.02 12.01
C HIS A 140 -35.98 -22.21 12.74
N PHE A 141 -35.06 -21.58 12.00
CA PHE A 141 -33.98 -20.76 12.55
C PHE A 141 -34.33 -19.28 12.74
N LYS A 142 -35.61 -18.92 12.63
CA LYS A 142 -36.06 -17.53 12.71
C LYS A 142 -35.55 -16.85 13.99
N GLY A 143 -34.88 -15.70 13.82
CA GLY A 143 -34.32 -14.92 14.93
C GLY A 143 -33.10 -15.54 15.65
N GLN A 144 -32.59 -16.66 15.17
CA GLN A 144 -31.40 -17.32 15.72
C GLN A 144 -30.11 -17.02 14.92
N LEU A 145 -30.26 -16.43 13.73
CA LEU A 145 -29.19 -16.20 12.76
C LEU A 145 -29.02 -14.72 12.47
N TYR A 146 -27.79 -14.30 12.15
CA TYR A 146 -27.53 -12.94 11.66
C TYR A 146 -27.96 -12.79 10.19
N ALA A 147 -27.55 -13.72 9.33
CA ALA A 147 -27.77 -13.67 7.89
C ALA A 147 -27.94 -15.06 7.28
N TRP A 148 -28.58 -15.08 6.10
CA TRP A 148 -28.72 -16.21 5.20
C TRP A 148 -28.04 -15.94 3.86
N ASP A 149 -27.19 -16.87 3.43
CA ASP A 149 -26.88 -17.04 2.00
C ASP A 149 -28.06 -17.75 1.34
N VAL A 150 -28.95 -16.97 0.72
CA VAL A 150 -30.22 -17.49 0.17
C VAL A 150 -29.98 -18.26 -1.12
N VAL A 151 -29.10 -17.76 -1.98
CA VAL A 151 -28.68 -18.41 -3.23
C VAL A 151 -27.16 -18.37 -3.32
N ASN A 152 -26.56 -19.54 -3.53
CA ASN A 152 -25.12 -19.72 -3.66
C ASN A 152 -24.74 -20.11 -5.11
N GLU A 153 -23.72 -19.45 -5.66
CA GLU A 153 -23.03 -19.84 -6.91
C GLU A 153 -23.90 -19.87 -8.17
N ALA A 154 -24.66 -18.79 -8.39
CA ALA A 154 -25.65 -18.71 -9.47
C ALA A 154 -25.04 -18.47 -10.86
N PHE A 155 -23.76 -18.09 -10.95
CA PHE A 155 -23.11 -17.72 -12.22
C PHE A 155 -21.91 -18.59 -12.57
N GLU A 156 -21.67 -18.73 -13.87
CA GLU A 156 -20.42 -19.23 -14.46
C GLU A 156 -19.38 -18.10 -14.58
N GLU A 157 -18.12 -18.44 -14.84
CA GLU A 157 -17.00 -17.49 -14.97
C GLU A 157 -17.22 -16.40 -16.05
N ASN A 158 -17.95 -16.73 -17.11
CA ASN A 158 -18.27 -15.79 -18.18
C ASN A 158 -19.44 -14.84 -17.85
N GLY A 159 -20.06 -14.97 -16.67
CA GLY A 159 -21.22 -14.18 -16.25
C GLY A 159 -22.57 -14.67 -16.77
N SER A 160 -22.65 -15.83 -17.42
CA SER A 160 -23.94 -16.49 -17.70
C SER A 160 -24.47 -17.22 -16.46
N TYR A 161 -25.78 -17.37 -16.36
CA TYR A 161 -26.38 -18.21 -15.32
C TYR A 161 -25.86 -19.65 -15.40
N ARG A 162 -25.55 -20.20 -14.23
CA ARG A 162 -25.11 -21.59 -14.08
C ARG A 162 -26.22 -22.56 -14.49
N ASN A 163 -25.83 -23.58 -15.24
CA ASN A 163 -26.70 -24.70 -15.58
C ASN A 163 -27.13 -25.42 -14.29
N SER A 164 -28.40 -25.28 -13.91
CA SER A 164 -28.95 -25.84 -12.67
C SER A 164 -30.41 -26.21 -12.85
N VAL A 165 -30.93 -27.13 -12.02
CA VAL A 165 -32.35 -27.51 -12.05
C VAL A 165 -33.26 -26.29 -11.86
N PHE A 166 -32.85 -25.32 -11.03
CA PHE A 166 -33.60 -24.09 -10.81
C PHE A 166 -33.60 -23.19 -12.05
N TYR A 167 -32.43 -22.89 -12.61
CA TYR A 167 -32.34 -22.03 -13.80
C TYR A 167 -32.99 -22.66 -15.03
N ASN A 168 -32.79 -23.95 -15.26
CA ASN A 168 -33.32 -24.63 -16.44
C ASN A 168 -34.85 -24.74 -16.44
N THR A 169 -35.45 -24.91 -15.26
CA THR A 169 -36.90 -25.11 -15.12
C THR A 169 -37.64 -23.80 -14.85
N ILE A 170 -37.07 -22.91 -14.01
CA ILE A 170 -37.72 -21.65 -13.58
C ILE A 170 -37.22 -20.44 -14.38
N GLY A 171 -36.00 -20.49 -14.92
CA GLY A 171 -35.32 -19.33 -15.47
C GLY A 171 -34.80 -18.38 -14.37
N PRO A 172 -34.31 -17.18 -14.72
CA PRO A 172 -33.74 -16.21 -13.77
C PRO A 172 -34.62 -15.87 -12.56
N ALA A 173 -35.93 -16.10 -12.66
CA ALA A 173 -36.91 -15.79 -11.62
C ALA A 173 -36.73 -16.60 -10.33
N PHE A 174 -35.98 -17.70 -10.32
CA PHE A 174 -35.79 -18.50 -9.10
C PHE A 174 -35.13 -17.69 -7.96
N ILE A 175 -34.22 -16.78 -8.30
CA ILE A 175 -33.51 -15.93 -7.31
C ILE A 175 -34.45 -14.96 -6.60
N PRO A 176 -35.21 -14.07 -7.29
CA PRO A 176 -36.14 -13.17 -6.60
C PRO A 176 -37.27 -13.92 -5.88
N ILE A 177 -37.73 -15.07 -6.39
CA ILE A 177 -38.71 -15.91 -5.68
C ILE A 177 -38.14 -16.42 -4.35
N ALA A 178 -36.89 -16.90 -4.37
CA ALA A 178 -36.23 -17.42 -3.18
C ALA A 178 -36.01 -16.33 -2.11
N LEU A 179 -35.50 -15.16 -2.50
CA LEU A 179 -35.31 -14.02 -1.61
C LEU A 179 -36.63 -13.56 -0.96
N ARG A 180 -37.72 -13.52 -1.72
CA ARG A 180 -39.05 -13.17 -1.18
C ARG A 180 -39.58 -14.22 -0.22
N ALA A 181 -39.40 -15.50 -0.53
CA ALA A 181 -39.79 -16.59 0.37
C ALA A 181 -38.98 -16.55 1.69
N ALA A 182 -37.67 -16.31 1.61
CA ALA A 182 -36.81 -16.18 2.78
C ALA A 182 -37.23 -14.99 3.67
N ARG A 183 -37.49 -13.83 3.06
CA ARG A 183 -38.00 -12.64 3.78
C ARG A 183 -39.35 -12.89 4.44
N ALA A 184 -40.24 -13.64 3.80
CA ALA A 184 -41.55 -13.97 4.37
C ALA A 184 -41.42 -14.90 5.59
N ALA A 185 -40.49 -15.85 5.54
CA ALA A 185 -40.22 -16.77 6.65
C ALA A 185 -39.57 -16.06 7.85
N ASP A 186 -38.52 -15.25 7.60
CA ASP A 186 -37.87 -14.43 8.60
C ASP A 186 -37.73 -12.96 8.14
N PRO A 187 -38.61 -12.07 8.62
CA PRO A 187 -38.53 -10.64 8.34
C PRO A 187 -37.29 -9.93 8.91
N THR A 188 -36.55 -10.58 9.81
CA THR A 188 -35.47 -9.95 10.60
C THR A 188 -34.07 -10.37 10.18
N ALA A 189 -33.90 -11.58 9.62
CA ALA A 189 -32.61 -12.05 9.13
C ALA A 189 -32.14 -11.24 7.91
N LYS A 190 -30.83 -11.03 7.78
CA LYS A 190 -30.26 -10.42 6.58
C LYS A 190 -30.18 -11.44 5.44
N LEU A 191 -30.47 -11.02 4.21
CA LEU A 191 -30.51 -11.88 3.04
C LEU A 191 -29.39 -11.54 2.05
N TYR A 192 -28.55 -12.53 1.77
CA TYR A 192 -27.37 -12.41 0.92
C TYR A 192 -27.49 -13.30 -0.31
N LEU A 193 -26.87 -12.83 -1.40
CA LEU A 193 -26.37 -13.71 -2.44
C LEU A 193 -24.89 -13.97 -2.14
N ASN A 194 -24.40 -15.19 -2.41
CA ASN A 194 -23.00 -15.57 -2.20
C ASN A 194 -22.39 -16.27 -3.44
N ASP A 195 -21.15 -15.95 -3.83
CA ASP A 195 -20.49 -16.56 -5.00
C ASP A 195 -18.94 -16.39 -4.97
N TYR A 196 -18.21 -17.34 -5.56
CA TYR A 196 -16.75 -17.28 -5.73
C TYR A 196 -16.32 -16.55 -7.00
N ASN A 197 -15.06 -16.11 -7.08
CA ASN A 197 -14.50 -15.38 -8.23
C ASN A 197 -15.30 -14.11 -8.59
N THR A 198 -16.05 -13.57 -7.63
CA THR A 198 -16.74 -12.29 -7.77
C THR A 198 -16.05 -11.18 -6.98
N ASP A 199 -14.99 -11.53 -6.24
CA ASP A 199 -14.25 -10.67 -5.29
C ASP A 199 -13.58 -9.47 -5.97
N TRP A 200 -13.20 -9.60 -7.24
CA TRP A 200 -12.57 -8.54 -8.06
C TRP A 200 -13.38 -8.24 -9.33
N ARG A 201 -13.00 -7.19 -10.07
CA ARG A 201 -13.64 -6.81 -11.33
C ARG A 201 -13.45 -7.88 -12.40
N GLY A 202 -14.53 -8.26 -13.08
CA GLY A 202 -14.51 -9.24 -14.16
C GLY A 202 -15.91 -9.61 -14.61
N SER A 203 -16.04 -10.39 -15.67
CA SER A 203 -17.33 -10.71 -16.30
C SER A 203 -18.35 -11.31 -15.33
N LYS A 204 -17.92 -12.28 -14.50
CA LYS A 204 -18.77 -12.89 -13.47
C LYS A 204 -19.25 -11.85 -12.46
N SER A 205 -18.33 -11.07 -11.90
CA SER A 205 -18.65 -10.01 -10.92
C SER A 205 -19.54 -8.91 -11.51
N ASP A 206 -19.35 -8.57 -12.79
CA ASP A 206 -20.16 -7.58 -13.51
C ASP A 206 -21.60 -8.07 -13.73
N ALA A 207 -21.78 -9.34 -14.12
CA ALA A 207 -23.09 -9.97 -14.19
C ALA A 207 -23.77 -10.02 -12.81
N TYR A 208 -23.00 -10.34 -11.77
CA TYR A 208 -23.47 -10.38 -10.39
C TYR A 208 -23.92 -9.01 -9.87
N TYR A 209 -23.15 -7.96 -10.18
CA TYR A 209 -23.51 -6.56 -9.90
C TYR A 209 -24.80 -6.14 -10.61
N ASN A 210 -24.94 -6.49 -11.89
CA ASN A 210 -26.14 -6.16 -12.67
C ASN A 210 -27.39 -6.89 -12.13
N LEU A 211 -27.24 -8.15 -11.68
CA LEU A 211 -28.30 -8.86 -10.98
C LEU A 211 -28.71 -8.11 -9.70
N ALA A 212 -27.75 -7.80 -8.81
CA ALA A 212 -28.03 -7.12 -7.55
C ALA A 212 -28.76 -5.79 -7.77
N LYS A 213 -28.30 -4.98 -8.73
CA LYS A 213 -28.94 -3.72 -9.13
C LYS A 213 -30.38 -3.94 -9.63
N SER A 214 -30.60 -4.97 -10.46
CA SER A 214 -31.92 -5.32 -10.99
C SER A 214 -32.89 -5.78 -9.89
N LEU A 215 -32.42 -6.59 -8.94
CA LEU A 215 -33.21 -7.05 -7.79
C LEU A 215 -33.66 -5.88 -6.92
N LEU A 216 -32.75 -4.94 -6.62
CA LEU A 216 -33.07 -3.73 -5.86
C LEU A 216 -34.09 -2.84 -6.57
N ALA A 217 -33.94 -2.64 -7.89
CA ALA A 217 -34.89 -1.88 -8.69
C ALA A 217 -36.30 -2.50 -8.70
N GLN A 218 -36.40 -3.82 -8.57
CA GLN A 218 -37.65 -4.57 -8.48
C GLN A 218 -38.21 -4.68 -7.04
N GLY A 219 -37.59 -4.01 -6.06
CA GLY A 219 -37.98 -4.11 -4.65
C GLY A 219 -37.85 -5.53 -4.10
N VAL A 220 -36.91 -6.33 -4.60
CA VAL A 220 -36.58 -7.64 -4.03
C VAL A 220 -35.79 -7.42 -2.74
N PRO A 221 -36.12 -8.12 -1.63
CA PRO A 221 -35.41 -7.94 -0.36
C PRO A 221 -34.02 -8.56 -0.45
N LEU A 222 -33.02 -7.72 -0.74
CA LEU A 222 -31.61 -8.07 -0.76
C LEU A 222 -30.87 -7.12 0.16
N ASP A 223 -30.20 -7.65 1.19
CA ASP A 223 -29.51 -6.83 2.19
C ASP A 223 -28.00 -6.76 1.94
N GLY A 224 -27.40 -7.80 1.34
CA GLY A 224 -25.96 -7.86 1.17
C GLY A 224 -25.47 -8.80 0.08
N ILE A 225 -24.16 -8.73 -0.16
CA ILE A 225 -23.42 -9.59 -1.07
C ILE A 225 -22.28 -10.26 -0.30
N GLY A 226 -22.24 -11.58 -0.40
CA GLY A 226 -21.18 -12.45 0.09
C GLY A 226 -20.17 -12.71 -1.01
N PHE A 227 -18.89 -12.48 -0.68
CA PHE A 227 -17.76 -12.83 -1.53
C PHE A 227 -17.01 -13.97 -0.87
N GLN A 228 -16.96 -15.14 -1.52
CA GLN A 228 -16.40 -16.34 -0.89
C GLN A 228 -14.91 -16.13 -0.56
N GLY A 229 -14.10 -15.65 -1.50
CA GLY A 229 -12.69 -15.41 -1.21
C GLY A 229 -11.84 -16.69 -1.18
N HIS A 230 -12.14 -17.67 -2.02
CA HIS A 230 -11.27 -18.81 -2.29
C HIS A 230 -10.14 -18.42 -3.25
N LEU A 231 -9.03 -17.95 -2.69
CA LEU A 231 -7.94 -17.34 -3.46
C LEU A 231 -6.74 -18.27 -3.58
N ILE A 232 -5.87 -17.96 -4.54
CA ILE A 232 -4.55 -18.56 -4.67
C ILE A 232 -3.51 -17.46 -4.45
N VAL A 233 -2.45 -17.77 -3.70
CA VAL A 233 -1.34 -16.84 -3.45
C VAL A 233 -0.84 -16.24 -4.76
N ASN A 234 -0.85 -14.91 -4.84
CA ASN A 234 -0.41 -14.09 -5.98
C ASN A 234 -1.18 -14.28 -7.29
N SER A 235 -2.37 -14.88 -7.27
CA SER A 235 -3.13 -15.24 -8.48
C SER A 235 -4.55 -14.66 -8.50
N PHE A 236 -4.76 -13.48 -7.93
CA PHE A 236 -6.03 -12.75 -8.00
C PHE A 236 -5.81 -11.26 -8.31
N GLU A 237 -6.81 -10.63 -8.91
CA GLU A 237 -6.72 -9.23 -9.34
C GLU A 237 -6.82 -8.25 -8.16
N ARG A 238 -6.04 -7.17 -8.21
CA ARG A 238 -6.00 -6.15 -7.16
C ARG A 238 -7.05 -5.04 -7.34
N THR A 239 -8.27 -5.41 -7.75
CA THR A 239 -9.44 -4.51 -7.87
C THR A 239 -10.53 -4.78 -6.83
N VAL A 240 -10.23 -5.61 -5.82
CA VAL A 240 -11.18 -6.04 -4.77
C VAL A 240 -11.87 -4.88 -4.06
N GLN A 241 -11.13 -3.86 -3.60
CA GLN A 241 -11.72 -2.71 -2.89
C GLN A 241 -12.70 -1.92 -3.78
N GLU A 242 -12.33 -1.65 -5.04
CA GLU A 242 -13.21 -0.97 -6.01
C GLU A 242 -14.47 -1.79 -6.26
N ASN A 243 -14.29 -3.11 -6.41
CA ASN A 243 -15.39 -4.02 -6.60
C ASN A 243 -16.34 -4.03 -5.39
N PHE A 244 -15.84 -4.15 -4.17
CA PHE A 244 -16.67 -4.06 -2.97
C PHE A 244 -17.39 -2.72 -2.88
N LYS A 245 -16.70 -1.62 -3.24
CA LYS A 245 -17.28 -0.28 -3.23
C LYS A 245 -18.51 -0.19 -4.14
N ARG A 246 -18.50 -0.70 -5.37
CA ARG A 246 -19.67 -0.58 -6.26
C ARG A 246 -20.92 -1.27 -5.68
N PHE A 247 -20.76 -2.43 -5.05
CA PHE A 247 -21.90 -3.11 -4.41
C PHE A 247 -22.36 -2.35 -3.16
N ALA A 248 -21.44 -1.83 -2.37
CA ALA A 248 -21.77 -0.98 -1.22
C ALA A 248 -22.51 0.30 -1.63
N ASP A 249 -22.16 0.89 -2.77
CA ASP A 249 -22.80 2.08 -3.33
C ASP A 249 -24.25 1.81 -3.80
N LEU A 250 -24.62 0.55 -4.04
CA LEU A 250 -26.04 0.15 -4.21
C LEU A 250 -26.81 0.11 -2.89
N GLY A 251 -26.15 0.35 -1.75
CA GLY A 251 -26.73 0.29 -0.42
C GLY A 251 -26.57 -1.06 0.28
N LEU A 252 -25.95 -2.05 -0.36
CA LEU A 252 -25.81 -3.42 0.15
C LEU A 252 -24.69 -3.55 1.19
N GLU A 253 -24.88 -4.43 2.17
CA GLU A 253 -23.80 -4.90 3.05
C GLU A 253 -22.83 -5.78 2.26
N ILE A 254 -21.55 -5.71 2.63
CA ILE A 254 -20.49 -6.53 2.05
C ILE A 254 -19.99 -7.51 3.12
N ALA A 255 -19.93 -8.79 2.80
CA ALA A 255 -19.34 -9.81 3.68
C ALA A 255 -18.32 -10.62 2.90
N ILE A 256 -17.15 -10.86 3.50
CA ILE A 256 -16.25 -11.91 3.02
C ILE A 256 -16.63 -13.17 3.77
N THR A 257 -17.08 -14.19 3.07
CA THR A 257 -17.85 -15.31 3.64
C THR A 257 -17.03 -16.59 3.82
N GLU A 258 -15.98 -16.81 3.03
CA GLU A 258 -15.29 -18.10 2.94
C GLU A 258 -13.77 -17.98 2.70
N LEU A 259 -13.12 -17.00 3.34
CA LEU A 259 -11.74 -16.64 3.00
C LEU A 259 -10.76 -17.78 3.29
N ASP A 260 -10.12 -18.25 2.23
CA ASP A 260 -8.92 -19.08 2.28
C ASP A 260 -7.98 -18.69 1.12
N ILE A 261 -6.66 -18.74 1.34
CA ILE A 261 -5.69 -18.33 0.31
C ILE A 261 -4.67 -19.43 0.12
N ARG A 262 -4.93 -20.38 -0.78
CA ARG A 262 -4.12 -21.58 -0.96
C ARG A 262 -2.81 -21.33 -1.69
N MET A 263 -1.83 -22.19 -1.43
CA MET A 263 -0.53 -22.20 -2.11
C MET A 263 -0.17 -23.61 -2.59
N THR A 264 0.75 -23.70 -3.55
CA THR A 264 1.38 -24.96 -3.94
C THR A 264 2.28 -25.46 -2.80
N LEU A 265 2.21 -26.75 -2.49
CA LEU A 265 3.02 -27.39 -1.45
C LEU A 265 4.36 -27.89 -2.00
N PRO A 266 5.43 -27.90 -1.18
CA PRO A 266 5.47 -27.55 0.25
C PRO A 266 5.34 -26.04 0.50
N ALA A 267 4.73 -25.67 1.62
CA ALA A 267 4.59 -24.27 2.06
C ALA A 267 5.95 -23.69 2.46
N THR A 268 6.63 -23.05 1.51
CA THR A 268 7.90 -22.37 1.77
C THR A 268 7.68 -21.09 2.58
N GLU A 269 8.71 -20.63 3.29
CA GLU A 269 8.64 -19.36 4.03
C GLU A 269 8.19 -18.20 3.12
N LYS A 270 8.67 -18.15 1.87
CA LYS A 270 8.26 -17.14 0.89
C LYS A 270 6.76 -17.17 0.60
N LEU A 271 6.20 -18.37 0.37
CA LEU A 271 4.77 -18.52 0.09
C LEU A 271 3.91 -18.17 1.31
N LEU A 272 4.39 -18.46 2.53
CA LEU A 272 3.73 -18.08 3.78
C LEU A 272 3.71 -16.55 3.98
N GLN A 273 4.78 -15.84 3.60
CA GLN A 273 4.82 -14.38 3.64
C GLN A 273 3.93 -13.75 2.56
N ASP A 274 3.95 -14.28 1.32
CA ASP A 274 3.08 -13.80 0.25
C ASP A 274 1.59 -13.99 0.59
N GLN A 275 1.26 -15.15 1.17
CA GLN A 275 -0.05 -15.41 1.72
C GLN A 275 -0.42 -14.36 2.78
N ALA A 276 0.51 -14.03 3.69
CA ALA A 276 0.25 -13.03 4.73
C ALA A 276 -0.06 -11.64 4.15
N GLU A 277 0.64 -11.23 3.10
CA GLU A 277 0.34 -9.99 2.38
C GLU A 277 -1.02 -10.03 1.67
N ASN A 278 -1.34 -11.16 1.05
CA ASN A 278 -2.61 -11.35 0.35
C ASN A 278 -3.78 -11.28 1.33
N TYR A 279 -3.69 -11.94 2.49
CA TYR A 279 -4.66 -11.83 3.57
C TYR A 279 -4.83 -10.39 4.06
N ALA A 280 -3.73 -9.67 4.34
CA ALA A 280 -3.82 -8.28 4.77
C ALA A 280 -4.44 -7.38 3.70
N TYR A 281 -4.16 -7.59 2.42
CA TYR A 281 -4.77 -6.84 1.33
C TYR A 281 -6.29 -7.02 1.29
N ILE A 282 -6.78 -8.25 1.40
CA ILE A 282 -8.22 -8.57 1.42
C ILE A 282 -8.89 -7.95 2.65
N VAL A 283 -8.30 -8.10 3.82
CA VAL A 283 -8.81 -7.52 5.07
C VAL A 283 -8.87 -5.99 4.99
N LYS A 284 -7.81 -5.34 4.50
CA LYS A 284 -7.78 -3.87 4.30
C LYS A 284 -8.83 -3.42 3.28
N SER A 285 -9.06 -4.20 2.22
CA SER A 285 -10.09 -3.92 1.22
C SER A 285 -11.48 -3.92 1.85
N CYS A 286 -11.79 -4.87 2.74
CA CYS A 286 -13.04 -4.84 3.53
C CYS A 286 -13.08 -3.64 4.49
N LEU A 287 -12.01 -3.37 5.23
CA LEU A 287 -11.96 -2.26 6.21
C LEU A 287 -12.13 -0.88 5.56
N ALA A 288 -11.73 -0.71 4.31
CA ALA A 288 -11.92 0.51 3.54
C ALA A 288 -13.40 0.77 3.18
N ILE A 289 -14.27 -0.24 3.26
CA ILE A 289 -15.68 -0.14 2.92
C ILE A 289 -16.51 -0.08 4.22
N SER A 290 -17.19 1.06 4.43
CA SER A 290 -18.00 1.30 5.63
C SER A 290 -19.14 0.29 5.79
N LYS A 291 -19.66 -0.25 4.68
CA LYS A 291 -20.69 -1.29 4.61
C LYS A 291 -20.14 -2.72 4.59
N CYS A 292 -18.82 -2.93 4.61
CA CYS A 292 -18.31 -4.26 4.91
C CYS A 292 -18.63 -4.60 6.36
N VAL A 293 -19.23 -5.76 6.64
CA VAL A 293 -19.71 -6.11 7.99
C VAL A 293 -18.82 -7.13 8.69
N GLY A 294 -18.04 -7.91 7.94
CA GLY A 294 -17.11 -8.85 8.54
C GLY A 294 -16.47 -9.80 7.54
N ILE A 295 -15.65 -10.69 8.10
CA ILE A 295 -14.80 -11.65 7.39
C ILE A 295 -14.95 -12.99 8.08
N THR A 296 -15.19 -14.05 7.31
CA THR A 296 -15.21 -15.45 7.78
C THR A 296 -14.15 -16.24 7.01
N THR A 297 -13.34 -17.04 7.70
CA THR A 297 -12.42 -18.00 7.04
C THR A 297 -13.11 -19.33 6.78
N TRP A 298 -12.73 -20.03 5.71
CA TRP A 298 -13.31 -21.34 5.39
C TRP A 298 -12.58 -22.48 6.10
N ASP A 299 -12.98 -22.68 7.35
CA ASP A 299 -12.32 -23.47 8.40
C ASP A 299 -11.28 -22.69 9.21
N THR A 300 -10.84 -23.29 10.31
CA THR A 300 -10.01 -22.70 11.35
C THR A 300 -8.53 -23.03 11.15
N SER A 301 -8.20 -24.26 10.74
CA SER A 301 -6.81 -24.70 10.59
C SER A 301 -6.57 -25.61 9.38
N ASP A 302 -5.33 -25.59 8.89
CA ASP A 302 -4.95 -26.21 7.62
C ASP A 302 -5.26 -27.72 7.52
N ASP A 303 -5.32 -28.44 8.64
CA ASP A 303 -5.64 -29.87 8.69
C ASP A 303 -7.14 -30.20 8.56
N TYR A 304 -8.01 -29.20 8.74
CA TYR A 304 -9.46 -29.30 8.48
C TYR A 304 -9.86 -28.65 7.16
N SER A 305 -8.91 -28.04 6.45
CA SER A 305 -9.19 -27.42 5.15
C SER A 305 -9.62 -28.45 4.10
N TRP A 306 -10.64 -28.08 3.33
CA TRP A 306 -11.12 -28.84 2.18
C TRP A 306 -10.10 -28.91 1.02
N ILE A 307 -9.19 -27.94 0.95
CA ILE A 307 -8.33 -27.70 -0.21
C ILE A 307 -7.47 -28.90 -0.62
N PRO A 308 -6.73 -29.59 0.28
CA PRO A 308 -5.88 -30.70 -0.15
C PRO A 308 -6.65 -31.85 -0.82
N SER A 309 -7.93 -32.02 -0.47
CA SER A 309 -8.79 -33.07 -1.04
C SER A 309 -9.32 -32.71 -2.44
N VAL A 310 -9.57 -31.42 -2.71
CA VAL A 310 -10.12 -30.95 -3.99
C VAL A 310 -9.03 -30.46 -4.95
N ASN A 311 -7.95 -29.91 -4.41
CA ASN A 311 -6.79 -29.43 -5.15
C ASN A 311 -5.52 -30.16 -4.67
N PRO A 312 -5.27 -31.39 -5.16
CA PRO A 312 -4.08 -32.15 -4.82
C PRO A 312 -2.80 -31.35 -5.07
N GLY A 313 -1.89 -31.35 -4.09
CA GLY A 313 -0.63 -30.58 -4.14
C GLY A 313 -0.77 -29.11 -3.74
N GLN A 314 -1.97 -28.64 -3.38
CA GLN A 314 -2.20 -27.32 -2.80
C GLN A 314 -2.70 -27.46 -1.35
N GLY A 315 -2.45 -26.43 -0.54
CA GLY A 315 -2.86 -26.41 0.86
C GLY A 315 -2.33 -25.21 1.60
N ALA A 316 -2.11 -25.38 2.91
CA ALA A 316 -1.61 -24.36 3.81
C ALA A 316 -2.36 -23.03 3.67
N ALA A 317 -3.69 -23.05 3.54
CA ALA A 317 -4.48 -21.92 3.09
C ALA A 317 -5.02 -21.01 4.20
N LEU A 318 -5.06 -21.50 5.44
CA LEU A 318 -5.71 -20.85 6.58
C LEU A 318 -4.70 -20.12 7.46
N LEU A 319 -5.22 -19.42 8.48
CA LEU A 319 -4.41 -18.60 9.40
C LEU A 319 -3.62 -19.45 10.41
N PHE A 320 -4.04 -20.70 10.62
CA PHE A 320 -3.43 -21.63 11.56
C PHE A 320 -2.96 -22.90 10.84
N ASP A 321 -1.78 -23.39 11.20
CA ASP A 321 -1.25 -24.64 10.67
C ASP A 321 -1.99 -25.87 11.23
N GLY A 322 -1.64 -27.08 10.77
CA GLY A 322 -2.26 -28.32 11.25
C GLY A 322 -2.06 -28.61 12.74
N ASN A 323 -1.08 -27.95 13.38
CA ASN A 323 -0.84 -28.02 14.83
C ASN A 323 -1.53 -26.87 15.58
N LYS A 324 -2.44 -26.13 14.92
CA LYS A 324 -3.22 -25.02 15.45
C LYS A 324 -2.35 -23.83 15.87
N LYS A 325 -1.14 -23.73 15.34
CA LYS A 325 -0.24 -22.60 15.58
C LYS A 325 -0.51 -21.50 14.55
N PRO A 326 -0.49 -20.21 14.97
CA PRO A 326 -0.69 -19.11 14.05
C PRO A 326 0.47 -19.01 13.05
N LYS A 327 0.13 -18.83 11.77
CA LYS A 327 1.06 -18.59 10.66
C LYS A 327 1.33 -17.09 10.46
N PRO A 328 2.31 -16.68 9.63
CA PRO A 328 2.52 -15.26 9.30
C PRO A 328 1.23 -14.53 8.86
N ALA A 329 0.34 -15.23 8.15
CA ALA A 329 -0.96 -14.70 7.76
C ALA A 329 -1.82 -14.25 8.94
N TYR A 330 -1.84 -15.01 10.05
CA TYR A 330 -2.56 -14.63 11.27
C TYR A 330 -2.13 -13.25 11.78
N TYR A 331 -0.82 -13.05 11.91
CA TYR A 331 -0.27 -11.80 12.45
C TYR A 331 -0.54 -10.62 11.52
N SER A 332 -0.45 -10.83 10.20
CA SER A 332 -0.75 -9.82 9.20
C SER A 332 -2.22 -9.39 9.21
N VAL A 333 -3.16 -10.33 9.38
CA VAL A 333 -4.58 -10.03 9.60
C VAL A 333 -4.78 -9.26 10.90
N ALA A 334 -4.17 -9.71 12.00
CA ALA A 334 -4.26 -9.02 13.29
C ALA A 334 -3.74 -7.57 13.20
N ASP A 335 -2.65 -7.33 12.49
CA ASP A 335 -2.10 -5.99 12.28
C ASP A 335 -3.00 -5.12 11.42
N ALA A 336 -3.58 -5.68 10.34
CA ALA A 336 -4.54 -4.97 9.52
C ALA A 336 -5.78 -4.52 10.33
N LEU A 337 -6.30 -5.38 11.20
CA LEU A 337 -7.43 -5.07 12.07
C LEU A 337 -7.06 -4.09 13.21
N ALA A 338 -5.84 -4.18 13.73
CA ALA A 338 -5.35 -3.32 14.81
C ALA A 338 -4.98 -1.90 14.36
N ALA A 339 -4.67 -1.70 13.08
CA ALA A 339 -4.26 -0.40 12.55
C ALA A 339 -5.30 0.70 12.89
N ALA A 340 -4.82 1.85 13.38
CA ALA A 340 -5.68 2.99 13.66
C ALA A 340 -6.34 3.46 12.35
N THR A 341 -7.66 3.65 12.37
CA THR A 341 -8.37 4.30 11.28
C THR A 341 -7.94 5.76 11.31
N VAL A 342 -7.18 6.21 10.31
CA VAL A 342 -6.91 7.64 10.12
C VAL A 342 -8.22 8.27 9.67
N SER A 343 -9.06 8.64 10.64
CA SER A 343 -10.22 9.48 10.40
C SER A 343 -9.74 10.86 9.98
N SER A 344 -10.33 11.39 8.90
CA SER A 344 -10.10 12.73 8.36
C SER A 344 -10.62 13.86 9.25
N ASP A 345 -11.04 13.61 10.49
CA ASP A 345 -11.63 14.61 11.37
C ASP A 345 -10.60 15.18 12.37
N ARG A 346 -9.74 16.09 11.88
CA ARG A 346 -8.73 16.80 12.69
C ARG A 346 -9.33 17.95 13.49
N THR A 347 -10.19 17.66 14.46
CA THR A 347 -10.59 18.66 15.47
C THR A 347 -10.49 18.19 16.93
N ASN A 348 -10.24 16.91 17.22
CA ASN A 348 -10.28 16.42 18.62
C ASN A 348 -8.96 15.93 19.25
N LEU A 349 -7.81 16.02 18.56
CA LEU A 349 -6.52 15.59 19.12
C LEU A 349 -5.88 16.61 20.08
N ALA A 350 -6.38 17.84 20.15
CA ALA A 350 -5.87 18.86 21.07
C ALA A 350 -6.36 18.70 22.53
N HIS A 351 -7.37 17.87 22.79
CA HIS A 351 -7.98 17.75 24.13
C HIS A 351 -7.55 16.50 24.93
N ILE A 352 -6.98 15.48 24.27
CA ILE A 352 -6.63 14.21 24.94
C ILE A 352 -5.20 14.25 25.53
N SER A 353 -4.30 15.06 24.97
CA SER A 353 -2.92 15.21 25.45
C SER A 353 -2.79 15.97 26.78
N ALA A 354 -3.78 16.79 27.15
CA ALA A 354 -3.76 17.55 28.40
C ALA A 354 -4.12 16.72 29.65
N ASN A 355 -4.93 15.66 29.51
CA ASN A 355 -5.43 14.89 30.66
C ASN A 355 -4.48 13.75 31.07
N ILE A 356 -3.67 13.22 30.15
CA ILE A 356 -2.71 12.14 30.44
C ILE A 356 -1.43 12.70 31.09
N LEU A 357 -0.97 13.90 30.68
CA LEU A 357 0.14 14.58 31.37
C LEU A 357 -0.24 15.02 32.80
N GLY A 358 -1.50 15.42 33.02
CA GLY A 358 -2.00 15.82 34.35
C GLY A 358 -2.12 14.66 35.34
N ALA A 359 -2.41 13.45 34.86
CA ALA A 359 -2.48 12.24 35.69
C ALA A 359 -1.08 11.74 36.10
N LEU A 360 -0.08 11.87 35.21
CA LEU A 360 1.30 11.47 35.48
C LEU A 360 2.03 12.43 36.45
N PHE A 361 1.69 13.72 36.45
CA PHE A 361 2.22 14.69 37.42
C PHE A 361 1.66 14.50 38.84
N LYS A 362 0.43 13.98 38.97
CA LYS A 362 -0.21 13.70 40.28
C LYS A 362 0.31 12.44 40.96
N LEU A 363 0.85 11.48 40.21
CA LEU A 363 1.43 10.24 40.75
C LEU A 363 2.90 10.39 41.19
N TYR A 364 3.62 11.42 40.71
CA TYR A 364 5.00 11.70 41.12
C TYR A 364 5.16 12.68 42.30
N SER A 365 4.05 13.21 42.83
CA SER A 365 4.06 14.21 43.92
C SER A 365 3.76 13.64 45.31
N ILE A 366 3.68 12.31 45.46
CA ILE A 366 3.42 11.64 46.74
C ILE A 366 4.60 10.71 47.05
N GLN A 367 5.75 11.27 47.41
CA GLN A 367 6.79 10.65 48.24
C GLN A 367 7.96 11.63 48.35
N LEU A 368 7.92 12.51 49.36
CA LEU A 368 9.06 13.16 50.04
C LEU A 368 8.51 14.33 50.86
N HIS A 369 8.08 14.06 52.09
CA HIS A 369 7.88 15.08 53.13
C HIS A 369 8.33 14.48 54.46
N THR A 370 9.60 14.67 54.82
CA THR A 370 10.03 14.76 56.21
C THR A 370 11.15 15.81 56.32
N PHE A 371 11.00 16.70 57.31
CA PHE A 371 11.92 17.70 57.87
C PHE A 371 11.91 19.16 57.35
N PHE A 372 11.12 19.96 58.08
CA PHE A 372 11.34 21.33 58.61
C PHE A 372 11.39 22.58 57.70
N PRO A 373 10.93 23.75 58.21
CA PRO A 373 10.40 24.86 57.40
C PRO A 373 11.25 26.15 57.49
N ILE A 374 11.39 26.93 56.39
CA ILE A 374 11.52 28.41 56.41
C ILE A 374 10.95 29.00 55.09
N ILE A 375 10.06 29.99 55.23
CA ILE A 375 9.44 30.91 54.23
C ILE A 375 10.11 32.31 54.42
N PRO A 376 10.05 33.35 53.54
CA PRO A 376 9.57 33.55 52.15
C PRO A 376 10.54 34.32 51.21
N GLN A 377 10.10 34.51 49.95
CA GLN A 377 10.12 35.74 49.08
C GLN A 377 10.50 35.32 47.64
N LEU A 378 9.85 35.66 46.52
CA LEU A 378 8.89 36.70 46.09
C LEU A 378 7.89 36.03 45.07
N MET A 379 6.58 36.33 45.08
CA MET A 379 5.89 37.34 44.24
C MET A 379 6.24 37.23 42.74
N VAL A 380 5.34 37.06 41.75
CA VAL A 380 4.02 37.67 41.46
C VAL A 380 3.25 36.83 40.41
N PHE A 381 1.94 36.66 40.66
CA PHE A 381 0.74 36.71 39.80
C PHE A 381 0.90 36.65 38.25
N SER A 382 0.00 36.13 37.42
CA SER A 382 -1.42 35.75 37.48
C SER A 382 -1.67 34.95 36.17
N ASN A 383 -2.70 34.14 35.91
CA ASN A 383 -4.12 34.24 36.16
C ASN A 383 -4.75 32.96 35.56
N LYS A 384 -5.86 32.43 36.11
CA LYS A 384 -6.92 31.81 35.28
C LYS A 384 -8.23 31.62 36.06
N LYS A 385 -9.29 32.17 35.44
CA LYS A 385 -10.68 31.68 35.40
C LYS A 385 -11.52 31.96 36.66
N LEU A 386 -12.84 32.15 36.59
CA LEU A 386 -13.86 31.65 35.66
C LEU A 386 -15.19 32.44 35.86
N ALA A 387 -16.19 32.09 35.03
CA ALA A 387 -17.65 32.08 35.28
C ALA A 387 -18.41 33.20 34.57
N LEU A 388 -19.61 33.04 34.01
CA LEU A 388 -20.55 31.92 33.79
C LEU A 388 -21.65 32.52 32.87
N SER A 389 -22.30 31.76 31.99
CA SER A 389 -23.78 31.84 31.79
C SER A 389 -24.28 30.97 30.63
N VAL A 390 -25.38 30.27 30.89
CA VAL A 390 -26.23 29.51 29.99
C VAL A 390 -27.45 30.37 29.64
N LEU A 391 -27.89 30.42 28.36
CA LEU A 391 -29.28 30.19 27.90
C LEU A 391 -29.57 30.70 26.47
N ALA A 392 -30.51 29.96 25.86
CA ALA A 392 -31.43 30.31 24.77
C ALA A 392 -30.96 30.18 23.31
N ALA A 393 -31.55 29.18 22.65
CA ALA A 393 -31.61 29.03 21.21
C ALA A 393 -32.44 30.15 20.58
N VAL A 394 -31.89 30.78 19.54
CA VAL A 394 -32.63 31.40 18.45
C VAL A 394 -32.11 30.75 17.18
N ALA A 395 -32.96 29.97 16.52
CA ALA A 395 -32.67 29.44 15.19
C ALA A 395 -32.69 30.60 14.20
N VAL A 396 -31.50 31.09 13.82
CA VAL A 396 -31.33 31.80 12.56
C VAL A 396 -31.04 30.71 11.54
N GLN A 397 -32.03 30.36 10.71
CA GLN A 397 -31.74 29.65 9.48
C GLN A 397 -30.93 30.60 8.61
N THR A 398 -29.61 30.50 8.67
CA THR A 398 -28.77 31.01 7.59
C THR A 398 -29.10 30.16 6.38
N VAL A 399 -29.72 30.75 5.36
CA VAL A 399 -29.80 30.15 4.03
C VAL A 399 -28.34 29.98 3.58
N GLN A 400 -27.78 28.79 3.76
CA GLN A 400 -26.45 28.49 3.23
C GLN A 400 -26.53 28.61 1.72
N GLY A 401 -25.59 29.35 1.13
CA GLY A 401 -25.48 29.41 -0.31
C GLY A 401 -25.21 28.02 -0.86
N VAL A 402 -25.56 27.81 -2.12
CA VAL A 402 -25.13 26.61 -2.83
C VAL A 402 -23.60 26.64 -2.87
N ALA A 403 -22.98 25.59 -2.32
CA ALA A 403 -21.53 25.46 -2.30
C ALA A 403 -20.93 25.63 -3.70
N VAL A 404 -19.68 26.08 -3.77
CA VAL A 404 -18.92 26.10 -5.03
C VAL A 404 -18.99 24.72 -5.70
N TRP A 405 -19.34 24.72 -6.99
CA TRP A 405 -19.69 23.56 -7.84
C TRP A 405 -21.05 22.88 -7.57
N GLY A 406 -21.87 23.40 -6.66
CA GLY A 406 -23.25 22.95 -6.48
C GLY A 406 -24.20 23.49 -7.56
N GLN A 407 -25.28 22.76 -7.83
CA GLN A 407 -26.31 23.20 -8.77
C GLN A 407 -27.12 24.36 -8.17
N CYS A 408 -27.25 25.44 -8.92
CA CYS A 408 -27.92 26.69 -8.51
C CYS A 408 -29.04 27.14 -9.46
N GLY A 409 -29.41 26.31 -10.45
CA GLY A 409 -30.50 26.62 -11.38
C GLY A 409 -30.77 25.51 -12.39
N GLY A 410 -31.86 25.68 -13.15
CA GLY A 410 -32.36 24.71 -14.14
C GLY A 410 -33.89 24.59 -14.08
N SER A 411 -34.54 24.26 -15.20
CA SER A 411 -36.00 24.29 -15.39
C SER A 411 -36.80 23.39 -14.43
N ASN A 412 -36.15 22.43 -13.77
CA ASN A 412 -36.76 21.54 -12.77
C ASN A 412 -36.03 21.59 -11.40
N TRP A 413 -35.14 22.56 -11.19
CA TRP A 413 -34.38 22.69 -9.95
C TRP A 413 -35.21 23.40 -8.87
N MET A 414 -35.51 22.71 -7.77
CA MET A 414 -36.24 23.27 -6.60
C MET A 414 -35.31 23.64 -5.42
N GLY A 415 -33.99 23.52 -5.59
CA GLY A 415 -33.02 23.82 -4.55
C GLY A 415 -32.55 25.28 -4.55
N GLY A 416 -31.51 25.59 -3.75
CA GLY A 416 -31.00 26.96 -3.62
C GLY A 416 -30.51 27.55 -4.95
N THR A 417 -30.69 28.85 -5.15
CA THR A 417 -30.30 29.57 -6.39
C THR A 417 -29.19 30.59 -6.19
N THR A 418 -28.78 30.82 -4.95
CA THR A 418 -27.73 31.77 -4.58
C THR A 418 -26.49 31.00 -4.13
N CYS A 419 -25.34 31.30 -4.72
CA CYS A 419 -24.09 30.62 -4.42
C CYS A 419 -23.39 31.20 -3.18
N ASP A 420 -22.50 30.41 -2.57
CA ASP A 420 -21.65 30.87 -1.47
C ASP A 420 -20.76 32.06 -1.88
N ALA A 421 -20.43 32.92 -0.90
CA ALA A 421 -19.64 34.12 -1.11
C ALA A 421 -18.30 33.81 -1.82
N GLY A 422 -17.98 34.59 -2.87
CA GLY A 422 -16.83 34.33 -3.74
C GLY A 422 -17.12 33.41 -4.93
N SER A 423 -18.39 33.07 -5.17
CA SER A 423 -18.85 32.35 -6.35
C SER A 423 -20.16 32.92 -6.91
N TYR A 424 -20.48 32.60 -8.17
CA TYR A 424 -21.73 33.01 -8.81
C TYR A 424 -22.37 31.87 -9.60
N CYS A 425 -23.69 31.94 -9.78
CA CYS A 425 -24.43 30.92 -10.51
C CYS A 425 -24.23 31.10 -12.02
N LYS A 426 -23.49 30.18 -12.65
CA LYS A 426 -23.25 30.19 -14.09
C LYS A 426 -24.24 29.27 -14.80
N TYR A 427 -25.02 29.84 -15.70
CA TYR A 427 -25.89 29.10 -16.60
C TYR A 427 -25.07 28.16 -17.49
N GLN A 428 -25.49 26.89 -17.59
CA GLN A 428 -24.91 25.93 -18.54
C GLN A 428 -25.91 25.52 -19.61
N ASN A 429 -27.14 25.19 -19.22
CA ASN A 429 -28.25 24.90 -20.13
C ASN A 429 -29.60 25.02 -19.41
N ASP A 430 -30.70 24.82 -20.14
CA ASP A 430 -32.07 25.02 -19.65
C ASP A 430 -32.40 24.21 -18.39
N TYR A 431 -31.70 23.10 -18.13
CA TYR A 431 -31.95 22.20 -17.01
C TYR A 431 -30.88 22.29 -15.91
N TYR A 432 -29.78 23.02 -16.12
CA TYR A 432 -28.63 23.03 -15.22
C TYR A 432 -27.85 24.34 -15.22
N SER A 433 -27.67 24.93 -14.03
CA SER A 433 -26.77 26.04 -13.73
C SER A 433 -25.96 25.70 -12.47
N GLN A 434 -24.71 26.14 -12.39
CA GLN A 434 -23.79 25.71 -11.33
C GLN A 434 -23.03 26.89 -10.72
N CYS A 435 -22.80 26.85 -9.40
CA CYS A 435 -21.95 27.80 -8.71
C CYS A 435 -20.51 27.62 -9.13
N VAL A 436 -19.87 28.68 -9.60
CA VAL A 436 -18.44 28.66 -9.98
C VAL A 436 -17.70 29.79 -9.27
N PRO A 437 -16.43 29.60 -8.88
CA PRO A 437 -15.64 30.65 -8.24
C PRO A 437 -15.57 31.93 -9.08
N GLY A 438 -15.69 33.09 -8.43
CA GLY A 438 -15.63 34.42 -9.05
C GLY A 438 -16.85 35.29 -8.78
N THR A 439 -16.83 36.52 -9.29
CA THR A 439 -17.97 37.45 -9.28
C THR A 439 -18.62 37.49 -10.66
N ALA A 440 -19.96 37.51 -10.72
CA ALA A 440 -20.67 37.57 -12.00
C ALA A 440 -20.29 38.86 -12.76
N SER A 441 -19.59 38.71 -13.88
CA SER A 441 -19.26 39.84 -14.76
C SER A 441 -20.48 40.18 -15.61
N THR A 442 -21.03 41.38 -15.41
CA THR A 442 -22.10 41.91 -16.24
C THR A 442 -21.55 42.40 -17.58
N THR A 443 -22.36 42.15 -18.62
CA THR A 443 -22.48 42.81 -19.93
C THR A 443 -21.62 42.40 -21.12
N ALA A 444 -22.33 41.81 -22.09
CA ALA A 444 -22.50 42.23 -23.49
C ALA A 444 -21.31 42.10 -24.46
N GLY A 445 -21.60 41.53 -25.63
CA GLY A 445 -20.63 41.22 -26.67
C GLY A 445 -20.29 42.40 -27.60
N ALA A 446 -19.16 42.27 -28.30
CA ALA A 446 -18.99 42.49 -29.75
C ALA A 446 -17.48 42.59 -30.12
N THR A 447 -17.06 41.73 -31.05
CA THR A 447 -16.11 41.90 -32.18
C THR A 447 -14.93 42.90 -32.11
N GLY A 448 -13.73 42.43 -32.53
CA GLY A 448 -12.81 43.27 -33.33
C GLY A 448 -11.29 43.11 -33.10
N THR A 449 -10.64 42.31 -33.96
CA THR A 449 -9.33 42.50 -34.64
C THR A 449 -8.10 43.19 -34.00
N THR A 450 -6.95 42.56 -34.33
CA THR A 450 -5.60 43.07 -34.67
C THR A 450 -4.55 43.38 -33.60
N SER A 451 -3.34 42.89 -33.93
CA SER A 451 -2.02 43.01 -33.31
C SER A 451 -1.50 44.44 -33.14
N ILE A 452 -0.61 44.66 -32.16
CA ILE A 452 0.76 45.22 -32.29
C ILE A 452 1.45 45.24 -30.91
N ALA A 453 2.78 45.21 -30.95
CA ALA A 453 3.75 44.94 -29.90
C ALA A 453 4.03 46.07 -28.89
N SER A 454 4.63 45.63 -27.76
CA SER A 454 5.70 46.25 -26.96
C SER A 454 5.46 47.62 -26.28
N THR A 455 5.38 47.67 -24.95
CA THR A 455 6.53 47.98 -24.08
C THR A 455 6.18 47.90 -22.58
N THR A 456 7.21 47.55 -21.83
CA THR A 456 7.35 47.25 -20.40
C THR A 456 6.95 48.35 -19.41
N THR A 457 6.31 47.94 -18.30
CA THR A 457 6.62 48.44 -16.95
C THR A 457 6.40 47.34 -15.90
N THR A 458 7.47 47.05 -15.19
CA THR A 458 7.62 46.16 -14.04
C THR A 458 6.79 46.59 -12.82
N SER A 459 6.16 45.64 -12.12
CA SER A 459 6.11 45.64 -10.64
C SER A 459 5.58 44.33 -10.05
N SER A 460 6.43 43.75 -9.20
CA SER A 460 6.18 42.81 -8.08
C SER A 460 5.35 41.55 -8.33
N ALA A 461 6.07 40.45 -8.43
CA ALA A 461 5.61 39.10 -8.11
C ALA A 461 4.93 39.06 -6.73
N ALA A 462 3.67 38.61 -6.69
CA ALA A 462 3.04 38.10 -5.49
C ALA A 462 3.26 36.59 -5.44
N THR A 463 4.08 36.18 -4.48
CA THR A 463 4.60 34.85 -4.21
C THR A 463 3.49 33.82 -4.03
N ALA A 464 3.57 32.69 -4.76
CA ALA A 464 2.77 31.51 -4.49
C ALA A 464 3.16 30.96 -3.11
N THR A 465 2.26 31.02 -2.13
CA THR A 465 2.52 30.50 -0.77
C THR A 465 2.47 28.98 -0.74
N ALA A 466 3.61 28.40 -0.35
CA ALA A 466 3.88 26.99 -0.12
C ALA A 466 3.35 26.49 1.24
N THR A 467 2.18 25.86 1.28
CA THR A 467 1.62 25.27 2.52
C THR A 467 1.43 23.74 2.49
N GLY A 468 1.90 23.04 1.44
CA GLY A 468 1.66 21.58 1.26
C GLY A 468 2.88 20.65 1.42
N LEU A 469 4.11 21.17 1.34
CA LEU A 469 5.32 20.35 1.38
C LEU A 469 5.74 19.97 2.82
N ARG A 470 6.29 18.76 2.99
CA ARG A 470 6.59 18.10 4.27
C ARG A 470 8.08 17.88 4.53
N GLY A 471 8.95 18.10 3.55
CA GLY A 471 10.38 17.97 3.74
C GLY A 471 10.88 16.53 3.73
N LEU A 472 10.93 15.91 2.56
CA LEU A 472 11.35 14.51 2.43
C LEU A 472 12.76 14.26 3.00
N HIS A 473 13.74 15.13 2.70
CA HIS A 473 15.07 14.97 3.29
C HIS A 473 15.10 15.26 4.79
N ALA A 474 14.35 16.25 5.30
CA ALA A 474 14.25 16.46 6.74
C ALA A 474 13.71 15.21 7.48
N LEU A 475 12.67 14.59 6.92
CA LEU A 475 12.08 13.37 7.45
C LEU A 475 13.04 12.18 7.36
N ALA A 476 13.70 12.00 6.21
CA ALA A 476 14.69 10.94 6.00
C ALA A 476 15.90 11.09 6.93
N LYS A 477 16.40 12.32 7.09
CA LYS A 477 17.53 12.65 7.98
C LYS A 477 17.21 12.32 9.42
N ALA A 478 15.98 12.55 9.87
CA ALA A 478 15.53 12.15 11.21
C ALA A 478 15.55 10.62 11.44
N LYS A 479 15.62 9.82 10.38
CA LYS A 479 15.78 8.35 10.43
C LYS A 479 17.21 7.88 10.15
N GLY A 480 18.14 8.83 10.01
CA GLY A 480 19.51 8.54 9.59
C GLY A 480 19.54 8.05 8.14
N ARG A 481 18.94 8.81 7.22
CA ARG A 481 18.97 8.57 5.76
C ARG A 481 19.10 9.91 5.03
N TYR A 482 19.65 9.91 3.82
CA TYR A 482 19.41 11.02 2.89
C TYR A 482 18.17 10.77 2.02
N PHE A 483 17.58 11.87 1.52
CA PHE A 483 16.63 11.83 0.42
C PHE A 483 17.16 12.78 -0.64
N GLY A 484 17.27 12.34 -1.90
CA GLY A 484 17.95 13.07 -2.96
C GLY A 484 17.16 13.08 -4.26
N THR A 485 17.70 13.82 -5.23
CA THR A 485 17.19 13.87 -6.60
C THR A 485 18.36 13.89 -7.58
N ALA A 486 18.23 13.21 -8.71
CA ALA A 486 19.09 13.47 -9.86
C ALA A 486 18.63 14.73 -10.58
N THR A 487 19.52 15.38 -11.31
CA THR A 487 19.15 16.54 -12.12
C THR A 487 20.02 16.64 -13.36
N ASP A 488 19.44 17.20 -14.42
CA ASP A 488 20.15 17.63 -15.62
C ASP A 488 19.99 19.15 -15.84
N GLN A 489 20.93 19.74 -16.59
CA GLN A 489 20.78 21.08 -17.17
C GLN A 489 20.57 22.24 -16.17
N LEU A 490 21.10 22.15 -14.94
CA LEU A 490 20.96 23.22 -13.94
C LEU A 490 21.58 24.58 -14.35
N TRP A 491 22.51 24.61 -15.30
CA TRP A 491 23.22 25.84 -15.73
C TRP A 491 22.44 26.70 -16.71
N ASN A 492 21.42 26.15 -17.35
CA ASN A 492 20.59 26.82 -18.36
C ASN A 492 19.09 26.65 -18.10
N ASN A 493 18.72 26.19 -16.91
CA ASN A 493 17.33 26.06 -16.51
C ASN A 493 16.79 27.38 -15.94
N ASN A 494 15.70 27.90 -16.52
CA ASN A 494 15.04 29.13 -16.07
C ASN A 494 13.69 28.87 -15.38
N ASP A 495 13.32 27.61 -15.14
CA ASP A 495 12.12 27.25 -14.39
C ASP A 495 12.35 27.49 -12.89
N ALA A 496 11.91 28.66 -12.41
CA ALA A 496 12.03 29.04 -11.01
C ALA A 496 11.32 28.06 -10.06
N ALA A 497 10.22 27.42 -10.49
CA ALA A 497 9.48 26.43 -9.71
C ALA A 497 10.32 25.16 -9.49
N TYR A 498 10.88 24.63 -10.57
CA TYR A 498 11.83 23.52 -10.53
C TYR A 498 13.01 23.83 -9.61
N LEU A 499 13.77 24.89 -9.93
CA LEU A 499 15.02 25.22 -9.23
C LEU A 499 14.82 25.43 -7.74
N ALA A 500 13.69 26.00 -7.32
CA ALA A 500 13.47 26.26 -5.93
C ALA A 500 12.96 25.02 -5.15
N ILE A 501 12.30 24.06 -5.79
CA ILE A 501 12.02 22.74 -5.17
C ILE A 501 13.33 21.96 -5.06
N THR A 502 14.03 21.79 -6.18
CA THR A 502 15.30 21.06 -6.26
C THR A 502 16.34 21.64 -5.28
N GLY A 503 16.41 22.97 -5.16
CA GLY A 503 17.42 23.67 -4.35
C GLY A 503 16.98 24.01 -2.93
N ASN A 504 15.75 23.64 -2.52
CA ASN A 504 15.19 24.03 -1.23
C ASN A 504 15.07 25.56 -0.99
N ASN A 505 14.89 26.36 -2.05
CA ASN A 505 14.89 27.82 -1.97
C ASN A 505 13.55 28.44 -1.52
N TRP A 506 12.45 27.68 -1.56
CA TRP A 506 11.12 28.17 -1.15
C TRP A 506 11.04 28.42 0.36
N VAL A 507 11.52 27.47 1.16
CA VAL A 507 11.60 27.54 2.62
C VAL A 507 12.72 26.59 3.07
N LYS A 508 13.84 27.13 3.58
CA LYS A 508 14.98 26.30 4.03
C LYS A 508 14.61 25.25 5.11
N SER A 509 13.52 25.46 5.85
CA SER A 509 13.03 24.51 6.86
C SER A 509 12.25 23.31 6.30
N VAL A 510 11.81 23.35 5.04
CA VAL A 510 11.14 22.22 4.40
C VAL A 510 12.18 21.18 3.97
N ASN A 511 13.25 21.56 3.26
CA ASN A 511 14.39 20.68 2.96
C ASN A 511 13.97 19.33 2.31
N GLU A 512 13.56 19.38 1.05
CA GLU A 512 13.09 18.24 0.27
C GLU A 512 14.23 17.32 -0.15
N PHE A 513 15.35 17.88 -0.60
CA PHE A 513 16.49 17.11 -1.10
C PHE A 513 17.78 17.50 -0.39
N GLY A 514 18.47 16.49 0.14
CA GLY A 514 19.78 16.61 0.78
C GLY A 514 20.92 15.99 -0.02
N ALA A 515 20.62 15.39 -1.18
CA ALA A 515 21.59 14.84 -2.10
C ALA A 515 21.23 15.20 -3.54
N ASN A 516 22.23 15.45 -4.37
CA ASN A 516 22.09 15.68 -5.81
C ASN A 516 23.00 14.72 -6.60
N THR A 517 22.46 14.13 -7.67
CA THR A 517 23.20 13.27 -8.59
C THR A 517 23.24 13.91 -9.99
N PRO A 518 24.43 14.13 -10.58
CA PRO A 518 24.57 14.48 -12.00
C PRO A 518 24.04 13.39 -12.92
N GLY A 519 22.94 13.66 -13.62
CA GLY A 519 22.29 12.68 -14.50
C GLY A 519 23.17 12.30 -15.70
N ASN A 520 23.94 13.26 -16.23
CA ASN A 520 24.79 13.04 -17.41
C ASN A 520 26.19 13.67 -17.34
N GLN A 521 26.39 14.67 -16.49
CA GLN A 521 27.53 15.60 -16.58
C GLN A 521 28.85 15.01 -16.09
N GLN A 522 28.81 13.84 -15.45
CA GLN A 522 29.98 13.11 -14.96
C GLN A 522 30.18 11.75 -15.63
N LYS A 523 29.37 11.41 -16.66
CA LYS A 523 29.58 10.23 -17.49
C LYS A 523 30.82 10.39 -18.38
N TRP A 524 31.32 9.28 -18.93
CA TRP A 524 32.58 9.27 -19.68
C TRP A 524 32.53 10.17 -20.92
N ASP A 525 31.48 10.10 -21.73
CA ASP A 525 31.35 10.93 -22.94
C ASP A 525 31.31 12.45 -22.65
N ALA A 526 30.79 12.84 -21.47
CA ALA A 526 30.76 14.23 -21.01
C ALA A 526 32.12 14.69 -20.48
N THR A 527 32.86 13.82 -19.80
CA THR A 527 34.10 14.18 -19.10
C THR A 527 35.37 13.95 -19.91
N GLU A 528 35.37 13.01 -20.87
CA GLU A 528 36.54 12.67 -21.69
C GLU A 528 36.12 12.22 -23.11
N LYS A 529 35.42 13.12 -23.82
CA LYS A 529 34.98 12.89 -25.20
C LYS A 529 36.13 12.59 -26.17
N THR A 530 37.32 13.10 -25.90
CA THR A 530 38.55 12.84 -26.66
C THR A 530 39.63 12.39 -25.69
N ARG A 531 40.38 11.34 -26.05
CA ARG A 531 41.39 10.73 -25.18
C ARG A 531 42.33 11.77 -24.59
N ASN A 532 42.45 11.77 -23.26
CA ASN A 532 43.27 12.70 -22.47
C ASN A 532 42.88 14.19 -22.57
N VAL A 533 41.69 14.50 -23.09
CA VAL A 533 41.13 15.85 -23.10
C VAL A 533 39.91 15.87 -22.20
N PHE A 534 40.13 16.24 -20.94
CA PHE A 534 39.09 16.26 -19.94
C PHE A 534 38.32 17.58 -19.91
N THR A 535 37.01 17.51 -19.71
CA THR A 535 36.14 18.66 -19.50
C THR A 535 35.26 18.44 -18.27
N TYR A 536 35.25 19.40 -17.36
CA TYR A 536 34.48 19.31 -16.10
C TYR A 536 33.39 20.36 -15.97
N THR A 537 33.31 21.32 -16.90
CA THR A 537 32.49 22.53 -16.78
C THR A 537 31.07 22.31 -16.24
N ASN A 538 30.32 21.38 -16.83
CA ASN A 538 28.93 21.14 -16.41
C ASN A 538 28.84 20.35 -15.10
N GLY A 539 29.77 19.42 -14.87
CA GLY A 539 29.84 18.68 -13.61
C GLY A 539 30.27 19.58 -12.44
N ASP A 540 31.24 20.46 -12.66
CA ASP A 540 31.67 21.49 -11.71
C ASP A 540 30.52 22.42 -11.33
N TYR A 541 29.73 22.86 -12.32
CA TYR A 541 28.55 23.67 -12.05
C TYR A 541 27.58 22.94 -11.13
N GLN A 542 27.28 21.66 -11.41
CA GLN A 542 26.33 20.90 -10.61
C GLN A 542 26.85 20.61 -9.19
N VAL A 543 28.12 20.26 -9.04
CA VAL A 543 28.74 20.08 -7.72
C VAL A 543 28.72 21.38 -6.91
N ALA A 544 29.06 22.51 -7.54
CA ALA A 544 29.00 23.82 -6.89
C ALA A 544 27.56 24.19 -6.51
N TRP A 545 26.60 23.93 -7.39
CA TRP A 545 25.19 24.18 -7.14
C TRP A 545 24.67 23.35 -5.95
N ALA A 546 24.95 22.05 -5.92
CA ALA A 546 24.55 21.17 -4.81
C ALA A 546 25.12 21.65 -3.47
N LYS A 547 26.42 21.99 -3.45
CA LYS A 547 27.08 22.55 -2.26
C LYS A 547 26.44 23.85 -1.78
N ASN A 548 26.13 24.76 -2.69
CA ASN A 548 25.46 26.02 -2.38
C ASN A 548 24.05 25.82 -1.78
N HIS A 549 23.42 24.68 -2.06
CA HIS A 549 22.12 24.29 -1.51
C HIS A 549 22.22 23.26 -0.37
N SER A 550 23.42 23.07 0.22
CA SER A 550 23.67 22.14 1.33
C SER A 550 23.32 20.68 1.04
N GLN A 551 23.53 20.26 -0.21
CA GLN A 551 23.31 18.89 -0.67
C GLN A 551 24.64 18.17 -0.83
N ILE A 552 24.69 16.90 -0.40
CA ILE A 552 25.80 16.01 -0.76
C ILE A 552 25.73 15.65 -2.24
N VAL A 553 26.85 15.29 -2.85
CA VAL A 553 26.88 14.84 -4.25
C VAL A 553 27.14 13.35 -4.32
N ARG A 554 26.30 12.61 -5.06
CA ARG A 554 26.63 11.26 -5.53
C ARG A 554 27.11 11.37 -6.97
N GLY A 555 28.33 10.94 -7.24
CA GLY A 555 28.91 10.97 -8.58
C GLY A 555 28.43 9.79 -9.42
N HIS A 556 27.98 10.08 -10.64
CA HIS A 556 27.39 9.10 -11.55
C HIS A 556 27.82 9.41 -13.00
N THR A 557 28.59 8.56 -13.68
CA THR A 557 29.25 7.31 -13.23
C THR A 557 30.61 7.18 -13.92
N LEU A 558 31.57 6.50 -13.31
CA LEU A 558 32.95 6.43 -13.81
C LEU A 558 33.15 5.44 -14.95
N VAL A 559 32.47 4.28 -14.91
CA VAL A 559 32.59 3.22 -15.92
C VAL A 559 31.20 2.71 -16.25
N TRP A 560 30.76 2.96 -17.48
CA TRP A 560 29.49 2.45 -18.00
C TRP A 560 29.64 2.11 -19.48
N HIS A 561 28.92 1.07 -19.91
CA HIS A 561 28.95 0.62 -21.29
C HIS A 561 28.16 1.55 -22.24
N SER A 562 27.15 2.23 -21.69
CA SER A 562 26.35 3.21 -22.41
C SER A 562 26.94 4.62 -22.22
N GLN A 563 26.63 5.52 -23.15
CA GLN A 563 27.17 6.90 -23.18
C GLN A 563 28.71 6.92 -23.00
N LEU A 564 29.38 5.97 -23.64
CA LEU A 564 30.82 5.84 -23.65
C LEU A 564 31.41 6.63 -24.82
N ALA A 565 32.54 7.31 -24.60
CA ALA A 565 33.22 8.02 -25.68
C ALA A 565 33.64 7.04 -26.81
N SER A 566 33.35 7.41 -28.06
CA SER A 566 33.52 6.51 -29.21
C SER A 566 34.95 5.99 -29.40
N TRP A 567 35.95 6.79 -29.02
CA TRP A 567 37.36 6.39 -29.09
C TRP A 567 37.69 5.23 -28.12
N VAL A 568 36.91 5.06 -27.05
CA VAL A 568 37.03 3.91 -26.13
C VAL A 568 36.30 2.71 -26.72
N SER A 569 35.04 2.87 -27.11
CA SER A 569 34.20 1.76 -27.61
C SER A 569 34.74 1.14 -28.91
N SER A 570 35.40 1.94 -29.75
CA SER A 570 35.89 1.52 -31.07
C SER A 570 37.42 1.53 -31.19
N GLY A 571 38.13 1.68 -30.07
CA GLY A 571 39.58 1.87 -30.08
C GLY A 571 40.42 0.61 -30.34
N GLY A 572 39.82 -0.59 -30.25
CA GLY A 572 40.51 -1.86 -30.55
C GLY A 572 41.73 -2.14 -29.66
N PHE A 573 41.70 -1.67 -28.41
CA PHE A 573 42.83 -1.77 -27.48
C PHE A 573 43.07 -3.20 -26.99
N ASP A 574 44.33 -3.52 -26.72
CA ASP A 574 44.67 -4.70 -25.93
C ASP A 574 44.31 -4.52 -24.44
N ASN A 575 44.39 -5.61 -23.68
CA ASN A 575 44.02 -5.63 -22.26
C ASN A 575 44.83 -4.60 -21.44
N ALA A 576 46.16 -4.61 -21.57
CA ALA A 576 47.02 -3.70 -20.80
C ALA A 576 46.72 -2.22 -21.09
N THR A 577 46.47 -1.88 -22.36
CA THR A 577 46.14 -0.53 -22.79
C THR A 577 44.77 -0.10 -22.29
N LEU A 578 43.74 -0.96 -22.38
CA LEU A 578 42.42 -0.61 -21.88
C LEU A 578 42.38 -0.47 -20.36
N VAL A 579 43.12 -1.31 -19.62
CA VAL A 579 43.30 -1.15 -18.17
C VAL A 579 43.90 0.22 -17.83
N SER A 580 44.97 0.61 -18.54
CA SER A 580 45.60 1.92 -18.35
C SER A 580 44.64 3.08 -18.67
N ILE A 581 43.82 2.94 -19.72
CA ILE A 581 42.78 3.92 -20.08
C ILE A 581 41.75 4.08 -18.95
N VAL A 582 41.21 2.96 -18.43
CA VAL A 582 40.23 2.99 -17.33
C VAL A 582 40.83 3.62 -16.07
N GLN A 583 42.06 3.26 -15.72
CA GLN A 583 42.75 3.83 -14.56
C GLN A 583 43.01 5.33 -14.73
N ASN A 584 43.48 5.78 -15.92
CA ASN A 584 43.71 7.18 -16.21
C ASN A 584 42.42 8.00 -16.18
N HIS A 585 41.34 7.48 -16.77
CA HIS A 585 40.03 8.14 -16.74
C HIS A 585 39.56 8.35 -15.29
N ILE A 586 39.55 7.28 -14.49
CA ILE A 586 39.13 7.34 -13.09
C ILE A 586 40.02 8.27 -12.28
N ALA A 587 41.35 8.21 -12.46
CA ALA A 587 42.28 9.07 -11.74
C ALA A 587 42.02 10.56 -12.01
N ASN A 588 41.70 10.93 -13.25
CA ASN A 588 41.40 12.31 -13.61
C ASN A 588 40.00 12.73 -13.13
N VAL A 589 38.95 11.94 -13.39
CA VAL A 589 37.57 12.33 -13.03
C VAL A 589 37.34 12.26 -11.52
N ALA A 590 37.57 11.11 -10.88
CA ALA A 590 37.38 10.98 -9.43
C ALA A 590 38.41 11.82 -8.65
N GLY A 591 39.62 12.01 -9.19
CA GLY A 591 40.65 12.87 -8.59
C GLY A 591 40.29 14.35 -8.63
N HIS A 592 39.68 14.83 -9.72
CA HIS A 592 39.20 16.22 -9.83
C HIS A 592 38.12 16.54 -8.79
N TYR A 593 37.19 15.61 -8.55
CA TYR A 593 36.12 15.77 -7.57
C TYR A 593 36.46 15.29 -6.16
N LYS A 594 37.73 15.00 -5.87
CA LYS A 594 38.17 14.48 -4.58
C LYS A 594 37.70 15.36 -3.41
N GLY A 595 37.06 14.73 -2.42
CA GLY A 595 36.50 15.41 -1.24
C GLY A 595 35.27 16.29 -1.52
N GLN A 596 34.75 16.27 -2.76
CA GLN A 596 33.53 16.99 -3.15
C GLN A 596 32.34 16.05 -3.37
N VAL A 597 32.62 14.76 -3.61
CA VAL A 597 31.64 13.70 -3.85
C VAL A 597 31.59 12.76 -2.64
N TYR A 598 30.39 12.53 -2.12
CA TYR A 598 30.14 11.61 -1.00
C TYR A 598 30.32 10.14 -1.42
N ALA A 599 29.77 9.77 -2.59
CA ALA A 599 29.82 8.42 -3.11
C ALA A 599 29.92 8.42 -4.63
N TRP A 600 30.64 7.46 -5.20
CA TRP A 600 30.71 7.21 -6.64
C TRP A 600 29.99 5.91 -7.01
N ASP A 601 29.13 5.98 -8.02
CA ASP A 601 28.79 4.81 -8.84
C ASP A 601 30.01 4.52 -9.73
N VAL A 602 30.84 3.56 -9.32
CA VAL A 602 32.12 3.29 -9.98
C VAL A 602 31.92 2.50 -11.26
N VAL A 603 31.08 1.47 -11.20
CA VAL A 603 30.69 0.69 -12.38
C VAL A 603 29.18 0.56 -12.42
N ASN A 604 28.59 0.89 -13.56
CA ASN A 604 27.14 0.85 -13.77
C ASN A 604 26.76 -0.28 -14.74
N GLU A 605 25.71 -1.04 -14.43
CA GLU A 605 24.99 -1.96 -15.32
C GLU A 605 25.83 -3.07 -15.98
N MET A 606 26.56 -3.83 -15.17
CA MET A 606 27.49 -4.85 -15.63
C MET A 606 26.82 -6.18 -16.03
N PHE A 607 25.56 -6.41 -15.65
CA PHE A 607 24.86 -7.67 -15.91
C PHE A 607 23.66 -7.52 -16.87
N ASN A 608 23.34 -8.62 -17.55
CA ASN A 608 22.08 -8.83 -18.25
C ASN A 608 21.01 -9.38 -17.27
N GLU A 609 19.74 -9.45 -17.71
CA GLU A 609 18.62 -9.92 -16.87
C GLU A 609 18.80 -11.35 -16.33
N ASP A 610 19.50 -12.21 -17.08
CA ASP A 610 19.79 -13.60 -16.70
C ASP A 610 21.01 -13.74 -15.77
N GLY A 611 21.63 -12.62 -15.36
CA GLY A 611 22.83 -12.59 -14.53
C GLY A 611 24.13 -12.87 -15.27
N THR A 612 24.10 -13.05 -16.60
CA THR A 612 25.32 -13.11 -17.39
C THR A 612 25.97 -11.74 -17.51
N TRP A 613 27.29 -11.71 -17.69
CA TRP A 613 28.02 -10.47 -17.94
C TRP A 613 27.55 -9.81 -19.23
N ARG A 614 27.31 -8.50 -19.17
CA ARG A 614 26.99 -7.71 -20.34
C ARG A 614 28.21 -7.58 -21.25
N THR A 615 28.02 -7.90 -22.53
CA THR A 615 29.01 -7.65 -23.58
C THR A 615 29.31 -6.16 -23.67
N SER A 616 30.56 -5.79 -23.43
CA SER A 616 31.06 -4.41 -23.49
C SER A 616 32.54 -4.43 -23.84
N VAL A 617 33.10 -3.30 -24.29
CA VAL A 617 34.55 -3.21 -24.55
C VAL A 617 35.37 -3.57 -23.30
N PHE A 618 34.88 -3.22 -22.11
CA PHE A 618 35.53 -3.57 -20.85
C PHE A 618 35.50 -5.07 -20.60
N TYR A 619 34.33 -5.70 -20.63
CA TYR A 619 34.20 -7.14 -20.36
C TYR A 619 34.89 -7.99 -21.43
N ASN A 620 34.75 -7.65 -22.72
CA ASN A 620 35.31 -8.44 -23.81
C ASN A 620 36.84 -8.43 -23.83
N THR A 621 37.45 -7.30 -23.46
CA THR A 621 38.92 -7.12 -23.55
C THR A 621 39.62 -7.45 -22.23
N ILE A 622 39.06 -7.04 -21.09
CA ILE A 622 39.69 -7.22 -19.77
C ILE A 622 39.15 -8.46 -19.04
N GLY A 623 37.90 -8.86 -19.32
CA GLY A 623 37.17 -9.84 -18.52
C GLY A 623 36.64 -9.24 -17.21
N PRO A 624 35.99 -10.04 -16.34
CA PRO A 624 35.35 -9.59 -15.09
C PRO A 624 36.20 -8.71 -14.17
N SER A 625 37.53 -8.81 -14.26
CA SER A 625 38.47 -8.07 -13.42
C SER A 625 38.42 -6.55 -13.62
N TYR A 626 37.81 -6.05 -14.71
CA TYR A 626 37.65 -4.60 -14.93
C TYR A 626 36.92 -3.91 -13.77
N VAL A 627 35.99 -4.60 -13.11
CA VAL A 627 35.27 -4.07 -11.94
C VAL A 627 36.21 -3.84 -10.75
N ALA A 628 37.03 -4.83 -10.43
CA ALA A 628 38.01 -4.72 -9.34
C ALA A 628 39.10 -3.67 -9.64
N ILE A 629 39.50 -3.55 -10.91
CA ILE A 629 40.46 -2.54 -11.37
C ILE A 629 39.87 -1.13 -11.19
N ALA A 630 38.62 -0.92 -11.60
CA ALA A 630 37.94 0.36 -11.47
C ALA A 630 37.76 0.77 -9.99
N LEU A 631 37.31 -0.14 -9.13
CA LEU A 631 37.16 0.11 -7.69
C LEU A 631 38.49 0.49 -7.02
N ARG A 632 39.58 -0.23 -7.33
CA ARG A 632 40.91 0.10 -6.79
C ARG A 632 41.42 1.45 -7.30
N ALA A 633 41.21 1.76 -8.57
CA ALA A 633 41.57 3.05 -9.15
C ALA A 633 40.77 4.20 -8.48
N ALA A 634 39.47 4.01 -8.26
CA ALA A 634 38.61 5.00 -7.62
C ALA A 634 39.05 5.25 -6.17
N ARG A 635 39.37 4.19 -5.41
CA ARG A 635 39.90 4.33 -4.04
C ARG A 635 41.23 5.06 -4.00
N ALA A 636 42.11 4.82 -4.98
CA ALA A 636 43.39 5.52 -5.07
C ALA A 636 43.22 7.01 -5.38
N ALA A 637 42.25 7.36 -6.23
CA ALA A 637 41.93 8.74 -6.59
C ALA A 637 41.33 9.52 -5.40
N ASP A 638 40.32 8.94 -4.73
CA ASP A 638 39.71 9.50 -3.53
C ASP A 638 39.56 8.44 -2.43
N PRO A 639 40.42 8.46 -1.40
CA PRO A 639 40.32 7.54 -0.27
C PRO A 639 39.07 7.71 0.59
N THR A 640 38.37 8.85 0.49
CA THR A 640 37.27 9.23 1.40
C THR A 640 35.89 8.99 0.81
N ALA A 641 35.75 9.02 -0.52
CA ALA A 641 34.47 8.73 -1.17
C ALA A 641 34.04 7.27 -0.97
N LYS A 642 32.73 7.05 -0.85
CA LYS A 642 32.15 5.71 -0.82
C LYS A 642 32.06 5.14 -2.24
N LEU A 643 32.38 3.86 -2.43
CA LEU A 643 32.45 3.23 -3.75
C LEU A 643 31.33 2.21 -3.92
N TYR A 644 30.51 2.41 -4.96
CA TYR A 644 29.33 1.59 -5.25
C TYR A 644 29.42 0.89 -6.60
N LEU A 645 28.82 -0.30 -6.67
CA LEU A 645 28.32 -0.87 -7.92
C LEU A 645 26.84 -0.53 -8.04
N ASN A 646 26.37 -0.14 -9.24
CA ASN A 646 25.00 0.33 -9.46
C ASN A 646 24.36 -0.42 -10.63
N ASP A 647 23.11 -0.88 -10.50
CA ASP A 647 22.39 -1.59 -11.56
C ASP A 647 20.86 -1.52 -11.37
N TYR A 648 20.11 -1.71 -12.46
CA TYR A 648 18.64 -1.84 -12.45
C TYR A 648 18.18 -3.30 -12.37
N ASN A 649 16.92 -3.52 -11.99
CA ASN A 649 16.28 -4.84 -11.87
C ASN A 649 17.01 -5.79 -10.91
N ILE A 650 17.78 -5.23 -9.97
CA ILE A 650 18.43 -5.98 -8.90
C ILE A 650 17.75 -5.76 -7.55
N GLU A 651 16.68 -4.95 -7.50
CA GLU A 651 15.95 -4.58 -6.29
C GLU A 651 15.31 -5.80 -5.61
N TRP A 652 14.95 -6.82 -6.37
CA TRP A 652 14.40 -8.08 -5.89
C TRP A 652 15.37 -9.25 -6.12
N THR A 653 15.14 -10.34 -5.40
CA THR A 653 15.85 -11.62 -5.59
C THR A 653 15.60 -12.19 -6.97
N GLY A 654 16.64 -12.61 -7.67
CA GLY A 654 16.59 -13.15 -9.03
C GLY A 654 17.99 -13.24 -9.65
N ALA A 655 18.10 -13.85 -10.83
CA ALA A 655 19.39 -14.20 -11.43
C ALA A 655 20.37 -13.02 -11.53
N LYS A 656 19.93 -11.85 -12.00
CA LYS A 656 20.75 -10.64 -12.06
C LYS A 656 21.22 -10.16 -10.68
N SER A 657 20.33 -10.13 -9.70
CA SER A 657 20.66 -9.71 -8.33
C SER A 657 21.56 -10.73 -7.62
N ASP A 658 21.41 -12.02 -7.93
CA ASP A 658 22.25 -13.10 -7.41
C ASP A 658 23.67 -13.01 -8.00
N ALA A 659 23.80 -12.68 -9.29
CA ALA A 659 25.09 -12.40 -9.93
C ALA A 659 25.78 -11.19 -9.28
N MET A 660 25.03 -10.10 -9.03
CA MET A 660 25.54 -8.94 -8.30
C MET A 660 25.98 -9.30 -6.88
N TYR A 661 25.21 -10.10 -6.16
CA TYR A 661 25.55 -10.56 -4.81
C TYR A 661 26.84 -11.39 -4.78
N ASN A 662 26.99 -12.34 -5.70
CA ASN A 662 28.18 -13.17 -5.81
C ASN A 662 29.41 -12.33 -6.19
N LEU A 663 29.28 -11.41 -7.14
CA LEU A 663 30.35 -10.48 -7.49
C LEU A 663 30.78 -9.65 -6.27
N ALA A 664 29.83 -9.05 -5.56
CA ALA A 664 30.11 -8.23 -4.38
C ALA A 664 30.85 -9.03 -3.29
N LYS A 665 30.39 -10.25 -3.03
CA LYS A 665 31.03 -11.18 -2.08
C LYS A 665 32.46 -11.52 -2.50
N ASP A 666 32.69 -11.82 -3.77
CA ASP A 666 34.02 -12.18 -4.29
C ASP A 666 34.99 -10.99 -4.26
N LEU A 667 34.50 -9.78 -4.55
CA LEU A 667 35.29 -8.55 -4.46
C LEU A 667 35.72 -8.27 -3.02
N LEU A 668 34.81 -8.41 -2.05
CA LEU A 668 35.12 -8.26 -0.64
C LEU A 668 36.14 -9.30 -0.16
N ALA A 669 35.99 -10.57 -0.58
CA ALA A 669 36.96 -11.63 -0.27
C ALA A 669 38.37 -11.35 -0.82
N GLN A 670 38.46 -10.62 -1.94
CA GLN A 670 39.72 -10.20 -2.55
C GLN A 670 40.29 -8.88 -1.98
N GLY A 671 39.66 -8.32 -0.94
CA GLY A 671 40.05 -7.03 -0.37
C GLY A 671 39.87 -5.85 -1.33
N VAL A 672 38.98 -5.96 -2.32
CA VAL A 672 38.63 -4.83 -3.21
C VAL A 672 37.81 -3.82 -2.39
N PRO A 673 38.09 -2.51 -2.51
CA PRO A 673 37.39 -1.49 -1.74
C PRO A 673 35.97 -1.27 -2.31
N LEU A 674 34.99 -2.01 -1.79
CA LEU A 674 33.58 -1.86 -2.11
C LEU A 674 32.82 -1.45 -0.84
N ASP A 675 32.12 -0.32 -0.88
CA ASP A 675 31.36 0.19 0.27
C ASP A 675 29.87 -0.13 0.18
N GLY A 676 29.30 -0.23 -1.03
CA GLY A 676 27.87 -0.44 -1.16
C GLY A 676 27.36 -0.87 -2.53
N ILE A 677 26.06 -1.15 -2.59
CA ILE A 677 25.31 -1.47 -3.81
C ILE A 677 24.19 -0.45 -4.01
N GLY A 678 24.16 0.13 -5.21
CA GLY A 678 23.12 1.02 -5.69
C GLY A 678 22.08 0.23 -6.46
N PHE A 679 20.82 0.39 -6.08
CA PHE A 679 19.66 -0.19 -6.73
C PHE A 679 18.93 0.95 -7.45
N GLN A 680 18.94 0.95 -8.78
CA GLN A 680 18.41 2.09 -9.56
C GLN A 680 16.94 2.35 -9.21
N GLY A 681 16.08 1.34 -9.30
CA GLY A 681 14.66 1.49 -8.96
C GLY A 681 13.84 2.14 -10.07
N HIS A 682 14.14 1.86 -11.34
CA HIS A 682 13.28 2.22 -12.48
C HIS A 682 12.10 1.25 -12.61
N LEU A 683 11.04 1.49 -11.85
CA LEU A 683 9.94 0.56 -11.70
C LEU A 683 8.75 0.89 -12.61
N ILE A 684 7.89 -0.11 -12.79
CA ILE A 684 6.57 0.06 -13.40
C ILE A 684 5.53 -0.29 -12.32
N VAL A 685 4.47 0.50 -12.21
CA VAL A 685 3.38 0.26 -11.26
C VAL A 685 2.91 -1.20 -11.33
N ASN A 686 2.97 -1.88 -10.19
CA ASN A 686 2.55 -3.27 -9.97
C ASN A 686 3.29 -4.34 -10.79
N SER A 687 4.42 -4.01 -11.42
CA SER A 687 5.19 -4.93 -12.28
C SER A 687 6.61 -5.18 -11.75
N PHE A 688 6.74 -5.38 -10.44
CA PHE A 688 8.00 -5.77 -9.80
C PHE A 688 7.73 -6.73 -8.64
N TYR A 689 8.73 -7.57 -8.33
CA TYR A 689 8.64 -8.49 -7.20
C TYR A 689 8.87 -7.76 -5.88
N ARG A 690 8.06 -8.07 -4.87
CA ARG A 690 8.11 -7.41 -3.56
C ARG A 690 9.07 -8.09 -2.58
N THR A 691 10.30 -8.38 -3.00
CA THR A 691 11.37 -8.92 -2.10
C THR A 691 12.48 -7.91 -1.79
N PHE A 692 12.20 -6.61 -1.89
CA PHE A 692 13.19 -5.55 -1.76
C PHE A 692 13.90 -5.59 -0.40
N GLN A 693 13.15 -5.67 0.70
CA GLN A 693 13.75 -5.70 2.03
C GLN A 693 14.70 -6.89 2.20
N ALA A 694 14.25 -8.12 1.92
CA ALA A 694 15.07 -9.33 2.05
C ALA A 694 16.32 -9.27 1.15
N ASN A 695 16.17 -8.72 -0.05
CA ASN A 695 17.27 -8.50 -0.96
C ASN A 695 18.23 -7.41 -0.45
N PHE A 696 17.76 -6.31 0.11
CA PHE A 696 18.60 -5.30 0.73
C PHE A 696 19.35 -5.86 1.96
N GLU A 697 18.68 -6.70 2.76
CA GLU A 697 19.26 -7.36 3.93
C GLU A 697 20.42 -8.29 3.57
N ARG A 698 20.36 -9.04 2.46
CA ARG A 698 21.46 -9.94 2.07
C ARG A 698 22.72 -9.16 1.70
N PHE A 699 22.61 -8.05 0.98
CA PHE A 699 23.76 -7.19 0.69
C PHE A 699 24.28 -6.50 1.96
N ALA A 700 23.37 -6.02 2.81
CA ALA A 700 23.75 -5.46 4.11
C ALA A 700 24.51 -6.47 4.99
N ALA A 701 24.15 -7.75 4.94
CA ALA A 701 24.81 -8.83 5.66
C ALA A 701 26.25 -9.12 5.16
N LEU A 702 26.60 -8.73 3.93
CA LEU A 702 27.99 -8.76 3.44
C LEU A 702 28.87 -7.65 4.03
N GLY A 703 28.28 -6.73 4.80
CA GLY A 703 29.02 -5.57 5.28
C GLY A 703 28.93 -4.37 4.34
N LEU A 704 27.98 -4.35 3.40
CA LEU A 704 27.79 -3.27 2.42
C LEU A 704 26.64 -2.33 2.79
N ASP A 705 26.76 -1.06 2.42
CA ASP A 705 25.62 -0.14 2.40
C ASP A 705 24.74 -0.44 1.18
N VAL A 706 23.45 -0.16 1.29
CA VAL A 706 22.52 -0.23 0.16
C VAL A 706 21.87 1.13 -0.06
N ALA A 707 21.57 1.49 -1.30
CA ALA A 707 20.90 2.75 -1.60
C ALA A 707 19.95 2.58 -2.78
N LEU A 708 18.79 3.22 -2.72
CA LEU A 708 17.96 3.44 -3.91
C LEU A 708 18.51 4.68 -4.62
N THR A 709 18.97 4.53 -5.85
CA THR A 709 19.82 5.54 -6.51
C THR A 709 19.12 6.34 -7.61
N GLU A 710 18.07 5.79 -8.21
CA GLU A 710 17.43 6.33 -9.43
C GLU A 710 15.91 6.08 -9.45
N LEU A 711 15.26 6.21 -8.29
CA LEU A 711 13.87 5.79 -8.12
C LEU A 711 12.92 6.60 -9.00
N ASP A 712 12.23 5.91 -9.89
CA ASP A 712 11.04 6.38 -10.60
C ASP A 712 10.05 5.21 -10.75
N ILE A 713 8.75 5.49 -10.77
CA ILE A 713 7.73 4.43 -10.87
C ILE A 713 6.70 4.84 -11.92
N ARG A 714 6.92 4.47 -13.18
CA ARG A 714 6.05 4.86 -14.29
C ARG A 714 4.80 3.98 -14.42
N TYR A 715 3.79 4.47 -15.12
CA TYR A 715 2.63 3.70 -15.56
C TYR A 715 2.21 4.07 -16.98
N ALA A 716 1.36 3.26 -17.60
CA ALA A 716 0.76 3.54 -18.91
C ALA A 716 -0.14 4.79 -18.86
N LEU A 717 -0.01 5.66 -19.85
CA LEU A 717 -0.83 6.85 -20.01
C LEU A 717 -2.04 6.59 -20.93
N PRO A 718 -3.19 7.28 -20.74
CA PRO A 718 -3.43 8.34 -19.75
C PRO A 718 -3.58 7.80 -18.32
N ALA A 719 -3.26 8.65 -17.34
CA ALA A 719 -3.38 8.32 -15.93
C ALA A 719 -4.83 8.02 -15.52
N THR A 720 -5.00 7.06 -14.62
CA THR A 720 -6.27 6.79 -13.92
C THR A 720 -6.04 6.89 -12.42
N ASP A 721 -7.10 7.18 -11.65
CA ASP A 721 -7.01 7.24 -10.19
C ASP A 721 -6.44 5.96 -9.58
N ALA A 722 -6.73 4.80 -10.19
CA ALA A 722 -6.19 3.51 -9.79
C ALA A 722 -4.67 3.43 -9.99
N LEU A 723 -4.16 3.89 -11.14
CA LEU A 723 -2.72 3.92 -11.42
C LEU A 723 -1.99 4.92 -10.50
N ILE A 724 -2.57 6.09 -10.28
CA ILE A 724 -2.01 7.11 -9.37
C ILE A 724 -1.96 6.58 -7.92
N THR A 725 -3.03 5.92 -7.46
CA THR A 725 -3.08 5.32 -6.12
C THR A 725 -2.08 4.17 -6.00
N ALA A 726 -1.99 3.30 -7.01
CA ALA A 726 -1.05 2.19 -7.02
C ALA A 726 0.40 2.68 -7.05
N GLN A 727 0.71 3.72 -7.82
CA GLN A 727 2.01 4.39 -7.80
C GLN A 727 2.35 4.87 -6.39
N ALA A 728 1.42 5.52 -5.70
CA ALA A 728 1.66 6.01 -4.34
C ALA A 728 1.96 4.87 -3.35
N GLU A 729 1.23 3.76 -3.44
CA GLU A 729 1.51 2.55 -2.64
C GLU A 729 2.83 1.86 -3.02
N ASN A 730 3.23 1.92 -4.29
CA ASN A 730 4.50 1.36 -4.76
C ASN A 730 5.68 2.18 -4.23
N TYR A 731 5.60 3.51 -4.29
CA TYR A 731 6.59 4.41 -3.67
C TYR A 731 6.69 4.20 -2.15
N LYS A 732 5.56 4.04 -1.47
CA LYS A 732 5.51 3.74 -0.04
C LYS A 732 6.20 2.42 0.30
N TYR A 733 5.91 1.37 -0.48
CA TYR A 733 6.53 0.06 -0.31
C TYR A 733 8.05 0.13 -0.44
N VAL A 734 8.55 0.73 -1.53
CA VAL A 734 9.99 0.84 -1.79
C VAL A 734 10.68 1.68 -0.70
N THR A 735 10.04 2.75 -0.25
CA THR A 735 10.52 3.58 0.87
C THR A 735 10.61 2.78 2.17
N ASN A 736 9.56 2.01 2.50
CA ASN A 736 9.55 1.16 3.69
C ASN A 736 10.60 0.04 3.62
N ALA A 737 10.83 -0.55 2.45
CA ALA A 737 11.87 -1.57 2.27
C ALA A 737 13.27 -1.00 2.59
N CYS A 738 13.57 0.22 2.14
CA CYS A 738 14.80 0.90 2.54
C CYS A 738 14.84 1.21 4.05
N LEU A 739 13.75 1.73 4.62
CA LEU A 739 13.68 2.06 6.04
C LEU A 739 13.83 0.84 6.97
N ALA A 740 13.39 -0.33 6.52
CA ALA A 740 13.50 -1.58 7.28
C ALA A 740 14.95 -2.08 7.39
N VAL A 741 15.84 -1.70 6.46
CA VAL A 741 17.23 -2.13 6.46
C VAL A 741 18.12 -1.04 7.03
N SER A 742 18.77 -1.30 8.17
CA SER A 742 19.58 -0.33 8.89
C SER A 742 20.72 0.28 8.04
N ARG A 743 21.25 -0.50 7.09
CA ARG A 743 22.29 -0.11 6.13
C ARG A 743 21.78 0.43 4.80
N CYS A 744 20.47 0.57 4.62
CA CYS A 744 20.00 1.41 3.52
C CYS A 744 20.35 2.86 3.86
N VAL A 745 21.15 3.57 3.07
CA VAL A 745 21.64 4.90 3.47
C VAL A 745 20.81 6.05 2.93
N GLY A 746 19.99 5.81 1.91
CA GLY A 746 19.13 6.84 1.35
C GLY A 746 18.40 6.43 0.07
N ILE A 747 17.59 7.37 -0.41
CA ILE A 747 16.75 7.25 -1.60
C ILE A 747 17.00 8.48 -2.47
N THR A 748 17.32 8.28 -3.74
CA THR A 748 17.36 9.34 -4.77
C THR A 748 16.28 9.07 -5.81
N VAL A 749 15.49 10.09 -6.15
CA VAL A 749 14.53 10.02 -7.28
C VAL A 749 15.17 10.50 -8.58
N TRP A 750 14.83 9.88 -9.72
CA TRP A 750 15.47 10.16 -11.01
C TRP A 750 14.83 11.35 -11.74
N ASP A 751 15.23 12.53 -11.28
CA ASP A 751 14.70 13.87 -11.52
C ASP A 751 13.64 14.34 -10.49
N THR A 752 13.43 15.66 -10.45
CA THR A 752 12.56 16.34 -9.48
C THR A 752 11.10 16.27 -9.93
N SER A 753 10.80 16.50 -11.21
CA SER A 753 9.41 16.60 -11.70
C SER A 753 9.19 15.97 -13.06
N ASP A 754 7.95 15.55 -13.32
CA ASP A 754 7.57 14.75 -14.49
C ASP A 754 7.93 15.37 -15.85
N ASP A 755 8.07 16.70 -15.95
CA ASP A 755 8.47 17.40 -17.18
C ASP A 755 9.98 17.42 -17.45
N TYR A 756 10.80 17.08 -16.46
CA TYR A 756 12.25 16.87 -16.59
C TYR A 756 12.64 15.39 -16.62
N SER A 757 11.67 14.49 -16.43
CA SER A 757 11.91 13.05 -16.48
C SER A 757 12.33 12.59 -17.87
N TRP A 758 13.23 11.61 -17.90
CA TRP A 758 13.59 10.85 -19.09
C TRP A 758 12.43 9.99 -19.64
N VAL A 759 11.37 9.80 -18.85
CA VAL A 759 10.09 9.17 -19.24
C VAL A 759 9.07 10.28 -19.51
N PRO A 760 8.41 10.35 -20.69
CA PRO A 760 8.13 9.25 -21.65
C PRO A 760 9.17 9.03 -22.74
N SER A 761 10.23 9.84 -22.85
CA SER A 761 11.12 9.80 -24.03
C SER A 761 11.71 8.40 -24.28
N THR A 762 12.16 7.71 -23.23
CA THR A 762 12.68 6.34 -23.35
C THR A 762 11.60 5.27 -23.41
N PHE A 763 10.46 5.51 -22.77
CA PHE A 763 9.33 4.56 -22.74
C PHE A 763 8.05 5.24 -23.25
N PRO A 764 7.89 5.37 -24.58
CA PRO A 764 6.71 5.98 -25.17
C PRO A 764 5.41 5.33 -24.66
N GLY A 765 4.43 6.16 -24.33
CA GLY A 765 3.13 5.72 -23.79
C GLY A 765 3.12 5.44 -22.29
N GLN A 766 4.26 5.60 -21.59
CA GLN A 766 4.33 5.55 -20.13
C GLN A 766 4.85 6.89 -19.60
N GLY A 767 4.51 7.27 -18.37
CA GLY A 767 4.94 8.55 -17.84
C GLY A 767 4.51 8.80 -16.41
N GLU A 768 4.54 10.09 -16.05
CA GLU A 768 4.18 10.58 -14.73
C GLU A 768 4.89 9.80 -13.61
N ALA A 769 6.19 9.55 -13.76
CA ALA A 769 6.91 8.59 -12.92
C ALA A 769 7.39 9.15 -11.57
N LEU A 770 7.41 10.47 -11.38
CA LEU A 770 8.08 11.15 -10.27
C LEU A 770 7.10 11.64 -9.19
N LEU A 771 7.64 12.28 -8.15
CA LEU A 771 6.88 12.75 -6.98
C LEU A 771 6.15 14.08 -7.23
N PHE A 772 6.61 14.86 -8.21
CA PHE A 772 6.03 16.14 -8.59
C PHE A 772 5.55 16.09 -10.03
N ASP A 773 4.37 16.65 -10.29
CA ASP A 773 3.83 16.73 -11.64
C ASP A 773 4.57 17.79 -12.49
N LYS A 774 4.20 17.90 -13.77
CA LYS A 774 4.75 18.91 -14.69
C LYS A 774 4.56 20.37 -14.23
N ASN A 775 3.58 20.62 -13.36
CA ASN A 775 3.29 21.93 -12.78
C ASN A 775 3.95 22.12 -11.41
N LYS A 776 4.89 21.22 -11.05
CA LYS A 776 5.64 21.23 -9.79
C LYS A 776 4.76 21.05 -8.56
N GLN A 777 3.57 20.47 -8.71
CA GLN A 777 2.70 20.14 -7.61
C GLN A 777 3.00 18.73 -7.07
N PRO A 778 3.02 18.52 -5.76
CA PRO A 778 3.23 17.20 -5.17
C PRO A 778 2.08 16.25 -5.50
N LYS A 779 2.42 15.04 -5.95
CA LYS A 779 1.46 13.98 -6.29
C LYS A 779 1.11 13.12 -5.07
N PRO A 780 0.09 12.25 -5.13
CA PRO A 780 -0.17 11.27 -4.05
C PRO A 780 1.06 10.43 -3.66
N ALA A 781 1.93 10.11 -4.63
CA ALA A 781 3.21 9.46 -4.38
C ALA A 781 4.11 10.24 -3.40
N TYR A 782 4.22 11.57 -3.54
CA TYR A 782 4.98 12.42 -2.62
C TYR A 782 4.50 12.26 -1.17
N TYR A 783 3.18 12.34 -0.96
CA TYR A 783 2.62 12.26 0.39
C TYR A 783 2.80 10.86 1.00
N SER A 784 2.70 9.80 0.19
CA SER A 784 2.96 8.43 0.63
C SER A 784 4.40 8.20 1.07
N VAL A 785 5.38 8.78 0.36
CA VAL A 785 6.80 8.75 0.79
C VAL A 785 6.96 9.52 2.10
N ALA A 786 6.40 10.74 2.19
CA ALA A 786 6.48 11.55 3.40
C ALA A 786 5.84 10.85 4.62
N ASP A 787 4.73 10.14 4.43
CA ASP A 787 4.08 9.35 5.49
C ASP A 787 4.93 8.17 5.94
N ALA A 788 5.54 7.43 5.01
CA ALA A 788 6.45 6.34 5.34
C ALA A 788 7.64 6.84 6.18
N LEU A 789 8.28 7.93 5.73
CA LEU A 789 9.41 8.53 6.44
C LEU A 789 8.99 9.07 7.81
N ALA A 790 7.81 9.68 7.95
CA ALA A 790 7.32 10.20 9.23
C ALA A 790 6.97 9.09 10.23
N ALA A 791 6.32 8.03 9.77
CA ALA A 791 5.83 6.94 10.63
C ALA A 791 6.93 6.00 11.13
N ALA A 792 8.07 5.92 10.44
CA ALA A 792 9.15 5.01 10.80
C ALA A 792 9.70 5.28 12.21
N THR A 793 9.82 4.24 13.02
CA THR A 793 10.41 4.31 14.38
C THR A 793 11.91 3.97 14.39
N VAL A 794 12.45 3.54 13.25
CA VAL A 794 13.85 3.12 13.09
C VAL A 794 14.79 4.32 13.24
N LYS A 795 15.84 4.13 14.05
CA LYS A 795 16.96 5.07 14.18
C LYS A 795 18.19 4.42 13.56
N GLY A 796 18.41 4.65 12.27
CA GLY A 796 19.68 4.32 11.62
C GLY A 796 20.74 5.40 11.88
N THR A 797 21.99 5.09 11.58
CA THR A 797 23.09 6.06 11.59
C THR A 797 23.50 6.37 10.15
N TRP A 798 22.92 7.43 9.58
CA TRP A 798 23.58 8.18 8.50
C TRP A 798 24.33 9.30 9.21
N ALA A 799 25.65 9.26 9.12
CA ALA A 799 26.55 10.23 9.74
C ALA A 799 26.76 11.41 8.79
#